data_AF-A0A317YFY8-F1
#
_entry.id   AF-A0A317YFY8-F1
#
_cell.length_a   1.000
_cell.length_b   1.000
_cell.length_c   1.000
_cell.angle_alpha   90.00
_cell.angle_beta   90.00
_cell.angle_gamma   90.00
#
_symmetry.space_group_name_H-M   'P 1'
#
loop_
_entity.id
_entity.type
_entity.pdbx_description
1 polymer ?
#
loop_
_entity_poly.entity_id
_entity_poly.type
_entity_poly.pdbx_seq_one_letter_code
_entity_poly.pdbx_strand_id
1 'polypeptide(L)'
;MGLVCIRNRKWDGTKSLVEIRFMNKSPNHSLYIDSTVILQTELIFLALDSADSPFDEWEIRSVGNAARFSMCSPIGFCPISPVPMEHSSAEDSDISDSDITEHKEEICAQLRAGKLNVKRGEAFRCPFCPGKKRQDYNLKDLLQHATGIGAASKRSAKVKASHLGLAMFLEKDIASTLEQPLQIVPYKPKTPKDEEIFVWPWMGIVVNLQCELKGKECSRESEERLTAQFSRFRPLQATTLRDGKNQQFCAIIKFAKDWSGFKDAMAFENHFVLEQYSKPDWKKRNCRKDDLYGWLAKTDDYNSPEPIGEYLRKNGNLKSVGDLEREGLKETGERVAHYARQIDATNKHMSELELKNNQNAMKLDRMLEENDRLVEEHNERILNMQKDARRNSWKIINDNIRLHKELETKKKEIGRRHEELEKLVMNSTNREKLEAAKEEIAKENRLLYLATLKKKEEDEKFLKLVKEQEQEKENVRKMVYDLEMQLASKQKLELERELLRGNLEVWKYMGEEDAKSKEMLDKLHEALKEKDEEMEHIDSMNQTLIIKQRRTNDELEEAKKELTTDLVNMSSARSIVGVKKMGELDNKAFLASCKEKTADELSLSILCSKWEDEIRQPEWHPFKVIDVGGQAKEIIREDDEKLQALKAELGVQAHDVVVKALLEMNEYNPSGRYPIPELWNFKEDRRAPMGEAVAYIVKQWKHLRLRAAAPIAARGGSGGFARRMSAPAGQEDSNGSSSEPERDIRTRVVNLVKKFDKIDADKVTETADFQKDLSLDSLDRVELVMAFEQEFSVEIPDDKADKLTCCADVAKYIISESQTSDTNAGGS
;
A
#
# COMPACT_ATOMS: atom_id res chain seq x y z
N MET A 1 -0.98 11.64 -12.14
CA MET A 1 -0.32 10.32 -12.28
C MET A 1 0.77 10.40 -13.34
N GLY A 2 2.02 10.07 -13.01
CA GLY A 2 3.13 9.99 -13.96
C GLY A 2 3.74 8.58 -13.96
N LEU A 3 3.74 7.91 -15.11
CA LEU A 3 4.31 6.56 -15.26
C LEU A 3 5.85 6.62 -15.29
N VAL A 4 6.50 6.03 -14.28
CA VAL A 4 7.95 5.77 -14.30
C VAL A 4 8.21 4.49 -15.11
N CYS A 5 8.88 4.62 -16.25
CA CYS A 5 9.23 3.47 -17.09
C CYS A 5 10.70 3.09 -16.92
N ILE A 6 10.98 2.13 -16.04
CA ILE A 6 12.33 1.55 -15.89
C ILE A 6 12.60 0.63 -17.08
N ARG A 7 13.73 0.84 -17.77
CA ARG A 7 14.19 -0.02 -18.88
C ARG A 7 15.60 -0.52 -18.61
N ASN A 8 15.72 -1.81 -18.26
CA ASN A 8 17.02 -2.47 -18.21
C ASN A 8 17.65 -2.53 -19.61
N ARG A 9 18.94 -2.18 -19.71
CA ARG A 9 19.82 -2.56 -20.83
C ARG A 9 20.86 -3.56 -20.32
N LYS A 10 21.37 -4.39 -21.22
CA LYS A 10 22.45 -5.34 -20.93
C LYS A 10 23.72 -4.61 -20.48
N TRP A 11 24.41 -5.22 -19.52
CA TRP A 11 25.82 -4.96 -19.19
C TRP A 11 26.71 -4.95 -20.44
N ASP A 12 27.56 -3.93 -20.55
CA ASP A 12 28.94 -4.10 -21.00
C ASP A 12 29.90 -3.81 -19.83
N GLY A 13 31.08 -4.42 -19.85
CA GLY A 13 31.84 -4.75 -18.64
C GLY A 13 32.56 -3.60 -17.92
N THR A 14 32.27 -2.33 -18.21
CA THR A 14 32.96 -1.19 -17.57
C THR A 14 32.08 0.05 -17.41
N LYS A 15 31.67 0.32 -16.16
CA LYS A 15 30.91 1.50 -15.64
C LYS A 15 29.39 1.50 -15.85
N SER A 16 28.67 1.35 -14.75
CA SER A 16 27.23 1.68 -14.67
C SER A 16 27.01 3.19 -14.60
N LEU A 17 26.14 3.72 -15.45
CA LEU A 17 25.70 5.13 -15.41
C LEU A 17 24.19 5.18 -15.65
N VAL A 18 23.42 5.56 -14.62
CA VAL A 18 21.95 5.61 -14.68
C VAL A 18 21.52 6.99 -15.20
N GLU A 19 21.18 7.08 -16.48
CA GLU A 19 20.68 8.34 -17.08
C GLU A 19 19.16 8.47 -16.89
N ILE A 20 18.73 9.17 -15.84
CA ILE A 20 17.32 9.54 -15.65
C ILE A 20 16.99 10.74 -16.55
N ARG A 21 16.40 10.49 -17.72
CA ARG A 21 15.85 11.54 -18.59
C ARG A 21 14.39 11.84 -18.31
N PHE A 22 14.13 12.96 -17.65
CA PHE A 22 12.86 13.66 -17.79
C PHE A 22 12.74 14.23 -19.21
N MET A 23 11.69 13.87 -19.94
CA MET A 23 11.32 14.61 -21.16
C MET A 23 10.59 15.90 -20.77
N ASN A 24 11.33 16.99 -20.60
CA ASN A 24 10.77 18.32 -20.76
C ASN A 24 11.64 19.10 -21.76
N LYS A 25 11.01 19.72 -22.77
CA LYS A 25 11.72 20.46 -23.82
C LYS A 25 11.69 21.96 -23.53
N SER A 26 12.89 22.56 -23.63
CA SER A 26 13.21 23.99 -23.60
C SER A 26 13.55 24.56 -22.21
N PRO A 27 14.75 25.17 -22.04
CA PRO A 27 15.14 25.89 -20.83
C PRO A 27 14.71 27.37 -20.89
N ASN A 28 14.83 28.05 -19.76
CA ASN A 28 14.63 29.49 -19.54
C ASN A 28 13.17 29.98 -19.61
N HIS A 29 12.42 29.76 -18.54
CA HIS A 29 11.76 30.85 -17.81
C HIS A 29 11.41 30.42 -16.39
N SER A 30 11.69 31.27 -15.40
CA SER A 30 11.13 31.12 -14.05
C SER A 30 9.67 31.55 -14.08
N LEU A 31 8.77 30.69 -13.62
CA LEU A 31 7.37 31.01 -13.39
C LEU A 31 6.83 30.08 -12.30
N TYR A 32 6.38 30.68 -11.21
CA TYR A 32 5.50 30.07 -10.21
C TYR A 32 4.26 29.50 -10.93
N ILE A 33 3.84 28.28 -10.58
CA ILE A 33 2.51 27.77 -10.93
C ILE A 33 1.87 27.28 -9.63
N ASP A 34 0.65 27.76 -9.44
CA ASP A 34 -0.14 27.71 -8.20
C ASP A 34 -0.90 26.37 -8.05
N SER A 35 -1.41 26.10 -6.85
CA SER A 35 -2.01 24.82 -6.43
C SER A 35 -3.41 24.54 -7.00
N THR A 36 -3.86 25.27 -8.03
CA THR A 36 -5.28 25.41 -8.40
C THR A 36 -5.81 24.38 -9.40
N VAL A 37 -5.10 23.28 -9.67
CA VAL A 37 -5.49 22.27 -10.69
C VAL A 37 -6.04 20.96 -10.09
N ILE A 38 -6.00 20.78 -8.77
CA ILE A 38 -6.64 19.63 -8.09
C ILE A 38 -8.07 19.96 -7.62
N LEU A 39 -8.42 21.25 -7.47
CA LEU A 39 -9.74 21.73 -6.99
C LEU A 39 -10.82 21.86 -8.08
N GLN A 40 -10.63 21.29 -9.28
CA GLN A 40 -11.62 21.34 -10.37
C GLN A 40 -12.32 20.01 -10.69
N THR A 41 -12.09 18.95 -9.90
CA THR A 41 -12.83 17.68 -10.01
C THR A 41 -13.79 17.41 -8.85
N GLU A 42 -13.68 18.08 -7.70
CA GLU A 42 -14.62 17.92 -6.58
C GLU A 42 -15.78 18.95 -6.61
N LEU A 43 -15.58 20.10 -7.26
CA LEU A 43 -16.59 21.17 -7.35
C LEU A 43 -17.77 20.89 -8.30
N ILE A 44 -17.86 19.67 -8.85
CA ILE A 44 -19.00 19.20 -9.66
C ILE A 44 -19.93 18.29 -8.82
N PHE A 45 -19.49 17.77 -7.66
CA PHE A 45 -20.30 16.88 -6.83
C PHE A 45 -21.16 17.59 -5.76
N LEU A 46 -21.01 18.90 -5.57
CA LEU A 46 -21.78 19.71 -4.61
C LEU A 46 -22.90 20.56 -5.24
N ALA A 47 -23.17 20.41 -6.55
CA ALA A 47 -24.16 21.20 -7.28
C ALA A 47 -25.42 20.41 -7.71
N LEU A 48 -25.70 19.27 -7.10
CA LEU A 48 -26.78 18.35 -7.50
C LEU A 48 -27.70 17.87 -6.35
N ASP A 49 -27.76 18.57 -5.22
CA ASP A 49 -28.57 18.18 -4.04
C ASP A 49 -29.70 19.19 -3.70
N SER A 50 -30.26 19.87 -4.72
CA SER A 50 -31.34 20.85 -4.54
C SER A 50 -32.40 20.87 -5.66
N ALA A 51 -33.04 19.73 -5.93
CA ALA A 51 -34.31 19.69 -6.66
C ALA A 51 -35.19 18.47 -6.27
N ASP A 52 -36.32 18.73 -5.60
CA ASP A 52 -37.42 17.78 -5.45
C ASP A 52 -38.33 17.76 -6.71
N SER A 53 -39.04 16.63 -6.93
CA SER A 53 -40.11 16.34 -7.93
C SER A 53 -39.76 15.50 -9.17
N PRO A 54 -40.74 14.76 -9.76
CA PRO A 54 -40.49 13.47 -10.44
C PRO A 54 -40.95 13.38 -11.92
N PHE A 55 -40.77 12.19 -12.53
CA PHE A 55 -40.95 11.82 -13.96
C PHE A 55 -39.85 12.43 -14.88
N ASP A 56 -39.31 11.75 -15.90
CA ASP A 56 -39.61 10.46 -16.55
C ASP A 56 -38.30 9.74 -16.98
N GLU A 57 -38.39 8.53 -17.57
CA GLU A 57 -37.27 7.89 -18.29
C GLU A 57 -36.71 8.77 -19.44
N TRP A 58 -35.50 8.48 -19.94
CA TRP A 58 -35.16 8.40 -21.38
C TRP A 58 -33.69 7.94 -21.61
N GLU A 59 -33.48 7.08 -22.61
CA GLU A 59 -32.15 6.76 -23.15
C GLU A 59 -31.55 7.94 -23.93
N ILE A 60 -30.23 8.17 -23.86
CA ILE A 60 -29.53 9.02 -24.84
C ILE A 60 -28.28 8.32 -25.39
N ARG A 61 -28.28 8.15 -26.72
CA ARG A 61 -27.16 7.68 -27.55
C ARG A 61 -26.07 8.73 -27.67
N SER A 62 -24.82 8.28 -27.76
CA SER A 62 -23.70 9.12 -28.19
C SER A 62 -23.81 9.47 -29.68
N VAL A 63 -23.81 10.76 -30.00
CA VAL A 63 -23.58 11.29 -31.35
C VAL A 63 -22.60 12.45 -31.23
N GLY A 64 -21.42 12.31 -31.82
CA GLY A 64 -20.42 13.38 -31.85
C GLY A 64 -20.66 14.37 -32.99
N ASN A 65 -20.24 15.62 -32.81
CA ASN A 65 -19.62 16.37 -33.90
C ASN A 65 -18.76 17.52 -33.41
N ALA A 66 -17.73 17.84 -34.19
CA ALA A 66 -16.81 18.94 -33.93
C ALA A 66 -17.22 20.22 -34.67
N ALA A 67 -16.88 21.38 -34.10
CA ALA A 67 -16.87 22.65 -34.82
C ALA A 67 -15.52 23.37 -34.62
N ARG A 68 -14.89 23.79 -35.71
CA ARG A 68 -13.68 24.62 -35.72
C ARG A 68 -14.05 26.10 -35.76
N PHE A 69 -13.17 26.96 -35.24
CA PHE A 69 -12.90 28.26 -35.86
C PHE A 69 -11.38 28.46 -36.07
N SER A 70 -11.04 29.44 -36.90
CA SER A 70 -9.80 29.51 -37.70
C SER A 70 -9.00 30.79 -37.42
N MET A 71 -7.67 30.76 -37.58
CA MET A 71 -6.91 31.89 -38.12
C MET A 71 -5.69 31.46 -38.97
N CYS A 72 -5.69 31.98 -40.21
CA CYS A 72 -4.62 32.37 -41.15
C CYS A 72 -3.27 31.61 -41.32
N SER A 73 -2.95 31.41 -42.61
CA SER A 73 -1.64 31.11 -43.22
C SER A 73 -0.89 32.44 -43.57
N PRO A 74 0.36 32.49 -44.12
CA PRO A 74 0.89 31.79 -45.32
C PRO A 74 2.28 31.13 -45.07
N ILE A 75 2.96 30.35 -45.92
CA ILE A 75 3.20 30.21 -47.39
C ILE A 75 3.54 28.71 -47.65
N GLY A 76 3.40 28.02 -48.80
CA GLY A 76 2.91 28.34 -50.15
C GLY A 76 3.37 27.27 -51.19
N PHE A 77 3.11 27.50 -52.49
CA PHE A 77 3.44 26.66 -53.68
C PHE A 77 2.76 25.28 -53.88
N CYS A 78 2.61 24.92 -55.16
CA CYS A 78 1.73 23.91 -55.81
C CYS A 78 2.34 23.57 -57.21
N PRO A 79 1.76 22.73 -58.12
CA PRO A 79 0.68 21.71 -58.04
C PRO A 79 0.93 20.40 -58.91
N ILE A 80 -0.11 19.56 -59.11
CA ILE A 80 -0.35 18.52 -60.20
C ILE A 80 0.46 17.17 -60.07
N SER A 81 -0.08 15.94 -59.83
CA SER A 81 -1.16 15.06 -60.41
C SER A 81 -0.70 14.15 -61.60
N PRO A 82 -1.35 12.98 -61.94
CA PRO A 82 -2.26 12.07 -61.18
C PRO A 82 -2.18 10.51 -61.49
N VAL A 83 -2.96 9.67 -60.75
CA VAL A 83 -3.61 8.35 -61.16
C VAL A 83 -2.71 7.09 -61.39
N PRO A 84 -3.17 5.80 -61.25
CA PRO A 84 -4.50 5.23 -60.88
C PRO A 84 -4.56 4.34 -59.61
N MET A 85 -5.81 3.96 -59.25
CA MET A 85 -6.18 2.88 -58.31
C MET A 85 -6.03 1.48 -58.91
N GLU A 86 -5.91 0.44 -58.07
CA GLU A 86 -6.79 -0.74 -58.15
C GLU A 86 -7.16 -1.20 -56.72
N HIS A 87 -8.32 -1.86 -56.59
CA HIS A 87 -8.97 -2.17 -55.31
C HIS A 87 -8.56 -3.53 -54.73
N SER A 88 -8.65 -3.67 -53.41
CA SER A 88 -9.17 -4.89 -52.79
C SER A 88 -9.86 -4.55 -51.46
N SER A 89 -11.17 -4.73 -51.40
CA SER A 89 -11.95 -4.60 -50.18
C SER A 89 -11.72 -5.80 -49.26
N ALA A 90 -11.46 -5.55 -47.97
CA ALA A 90 -11.61 -6.53 -46.90
C ALA A 90 -11.96 -5.77 -45.62
N GLU A 91 -13.26 -5.69 -45.37
CA GLU A 91 -13.96 -5.46 -44.10
C GLU A 91 -13.12 -4.88 -42.93
N ASP A 92 -13.29 -3.59 -42.66
CA ASP A 92 -12.80 -2.96 -41.44
C ASP A 92 -13.74 -3.30 -40.27
N SER A 93 -13.50 -4.44 -39.64
CA SER A 93 -13.87 -4.67 -38.25
C SER A 93 -12.84 -3.98 -37.35
N ASP A 94 -13.29 -3.03 -36.52
CA ASP A 94 -12.45 -2.39 -35.51
C ASP A 94 -12.16 -3.39 -34.38
N ILE A 95 -10.96 -3.96 -34.41
CA ILE A 95 -10.43 -4.89 -33.40
C ILE A 95 -10.33 -4.15 -32.05
N SER A 96 -10.95 -4.70 -31.01
CA SER A 96 -10.83 -4.18 -29.65
C SER A 96 -9.45 -4.48 -29.05
N ASP A 97 -9.00 -3.68 -28.07
CA ASP A 97 -7.75 -3.98 -27.34
C ASP A 97 -7.85 -5.32 -26.56
N SER A 98 -9.07 -5.86 -26.33
CA SER A 98 -9.31 -7.21 -25.80
C SER A 98 -8.86 -8.35 -26.72
N ASP A 99 -8.90 -8.14 -28.05
CA ASP A 99 -8.83 -9.23 -29.04
C ASP A 99 -7.42 -9.39 -29.62
N ILE A 100 -6.47 -8.59 -29.12
CA ILE A 100 -5.05 -8.57 -29.52
C ILE A 100 -4.38 -9.92 -29.30
N THR A 101 -4.79 -10.65 -28.27
CA THR A 101 -4.24 -11.97 -27.90
C THR A 101 -4.58 -13.07 -28.90
N GLU A 102 -5.78 -13.03 -29.48
CA GLU A 102 -6.20 -13.97 -30.52
C GLU A 102 -5.59 -13.59 -31.88
N HIS A 103 -5.67 -12.29 -32.25
CA HIS A 103 -5.14 -11.79 -33.52
C HIS A 103 -3.61 -11.93 -33.66
N LYS A 104 -2.82 -11.81 -32.57
CA LYS A 104 -1.36 -12.06 -32.62
C LYS A 104 -1.06 -13.54 -32.89
N GLU A 105 -1.91 -14.47 -32.44
CA GLU A 105 -1.72 -15.90 -32.64
C GLU A 105 -2.08 -16.30 -34.06
N GLU A 106 -3.18 -15.77 -34.60
CA GLU A 106 -3.53 -15.95 -36.02
C GLU A 106 -2.42 -15.43 -36.94
N ILE A 107 -1.91 -14.22 -36.69
CA ILE A 107 -0.83 -13.64 -37.51
C ILE A 107 0.48 -14.45 -37.39
N CYS A 108 0.80 -14.99 -36.21
CA CYS A 108 1.92 -15.92 -36.05
C CYS A 108 1.71 -17.21 -36.85
N ALA A 109 0.48 -17.77 -36.88
CA ALA A 109 0.14 -18.92 -37.70
C ALA A 109 0.23 -18.61 -39.22
N GLN A 110 -0.18 -17.42 -39.66
CA GLN A 110 -0.03 -16.98 -41.05
C GLN A 110 1.46 -16.83 -41.47
N LEU A 111 2.32 -16.36 -40.56
CA LEU A 111 3.78 -16.28 -40.77
C LEU A 111 4.41 -17.68 -40.86
N ARG A 112 4.04 -18.62 -39.97
CA ARG A 112 4.45 -20.03 -40.04
C ARG A 112 4.00 -20.73 -41.32
N ALA A 113 2.79 -20.42 -41.79
CA ALA A 113 2.25 -20.93 -43.06
C ALA A 113 2.91 -20.32 -44.31
N GLY A 114 3.91 -19.43 -44.16
CA GLY A 114 4.61 -18.80 -45.28
C GLY A 114 3.79 -17.79 -46.07
N LYS A 115 2.59 -17.41 -45.60
CA LYS A 115 1.72 -16.43 -46.28
C LYS A 115 2.32 -15.02 -46.28
N LEU A 116 3.18 -14.71 -45.30
CA LEU A 116 3.85 -13.42 -45.14
C LEU A 116 5.37 -13.63 -45.03
N ASN A 117 6.11 -13.09 -45.98
CA ASN A 117 7.56 -13.31 -46.09
C ASN A 117 8.36 -12.33 -45.21
N VAL A 118 8.96 -12.86 -44.13
CA VAL A 118 9.82 -12.10 -43.19
C VAL A 118 11.29 -12.07 -43.62
N LYS A 119 11.77 -13.13 -44.30
CA LYS A 119 13.17 -13.27 -44.72
C LYS A 119 13.32 -13.04 -46.22
N ARG A 120 14.32 -12.26 -46.64
CA ARG A 120 14.67 -12.02 -48.06
C ARG A 120 16.19 -12.08 -48.20
N GLY A 121 16.71 -13.22 -48.66
CA GLY A 121 18.15 -13.49 -48.66
C GLY A 121 18.66 -13.67 -47.23
N GLU A 122 19.72 -12.97 -46.85
CA GLU A 122 20.28 -12.98 -45.50
C GLU A 122 19.61 -11.97 -44.54
N ALA A 123 18.81 -11.05 -45.08
CA ALA A 123 18.15 -9.98 -44.31
C ALA A 123 16.70 -10.33 -43.90
N PHE A 124 16.26 -9.74 -42.79
CA PHE A 124 14.89 -9.80 -42.30
C PHE A 124 14.16 -8.46 -42.46
N ARG A 125 12.86 -8.49 -42.72
CA ARG A 125 12.00 -7.30 -42.89
C ARG A 125 10.66 -7.47 -42.19
N CYS A 126 10.11 -6.37 -41.67
CA CYS A 126 8.75 -6.33 -41.12
C CYS A 126 7.71 -6.29 -42.27
N PRO A 127 6.80 -7.28 -42.38
CA PRO A 127 5.76 -7.27 -43.42
C PRO A 127 4.74 -6.13 -43.23
N PHE A 128 4.58 -5.63 -42.00
CA PHE A 128 3.50 -4.73 -41.59
C PHE A 128 3.86 -3.23 -41.63
N CYS A 129 5.09 -2.88 -42.05
CA CYS A 129 5.59 -1.50 -42.09
C CYS A 129 5.98 -1.06 -43.53
N PRO A 130 5.05 -0.89 -44.48
CA PRO A 130 5.38 -0.62 -45.88
C PRO A 130 5.92 0.79 -46.18
N GLY A 131 5.67 1.79 -45.32
CA GLY A 131 5.78 3.21 -45.69
C GLY A 131 6.96 4.03 -45.14
N LYS A 132 7.72 3.56 -44.13
CA LYS A 132 8.81 4.35 -43.51
C LYS A 132 10.09 3.55 -43.35
N LYS A 133 10.89 3.57 -44.43
CA LYS A 133 12.20 2.91 -44.64
C LYS A 133 12.12 1.38 -44.70
N ARG A 134 12.37 0.83 -45.90
CA ARG A 134 12.73 -0.59 -46.11
C ARG A 134 14.13 -0.84 -45.53
N GLN A 135 14.25 -0.94 -44.21
CA GLN A 135 15.48 -1.35 -43.55
C GLN A 135 15.57 -2.87 -43.60
N ASP A 136 16.74 -3.36 -44.03
CA ASP A 136 17.16 -4.73 -43.80
C ASP A 136 17.63 -4.84 -42.36
N TYR A 137 16.89 -5.60 -41.55
CA TYR A 137 17.19 -5.83 -40.15
C TYR A 137 17.97 -7.14 -40.00
N ASN A 138 18.90 -7.19 -39.04
CA ASN A 138 19.27 -8.48 -38.46
C ASN A 138 18.12 -8.98 -37.55
N LEU A 139 18.16 -10.25 -37.14
CA LEU A 139 17.09 -10.88 -36.35
C LEU A 139 16.75 -10.10 -35.06
N LYS A 140 17.78 -9.64 -34.34
CA LYS A 140 17.65 -8.94 -33.06
C LYS A 140 17.01 -7.57 -33.23
N ASP A 141 17.41 -6.83 -34.27
CA ASP A 141 16.86 -5.51 -34.56
C ASP A 141 15.41 -5.60 -35.06
N LEU A 142 15.07 -6.65 -35.84
CA LEU A 142 13.68 -6.88 -36.25
C LEU A 142 12.80 -7.25 -35.06
N LEU A 143 13.29 -8.11 -34.15
CA LEU A 143 12.56 -8.45 -32.93
C LEU A 143 12.32 -7.20 -32.07
N GLN A 144 13.37 -6.39 -31.86
CA GLN A 144 13.24 -5.13 -31.12
C GLN A 144 12.27 -4.14 -31.79
N HIS A 145 12.24 -4.08 -33.12
CA HIS A 145 11.26 -3.30 -33.89
C HIS A 145 9.83 -3.82 -33.69
N ALA A 146 9.62 -5.14 -33.80
CA ALA A 146 8.32 -5.78 -33.65
C ALA A 146 7.76 -5.59 -32.23
N THR A 147 8.51 -5.95 -31.19
CA THR A 147 8.13 -5.76 -29.79
C THR A 147 7.93 -4.28 -29.45
N GLY A 148 8.77 -3.39 -30.00
CA GLY A 148 8.68 -1.94 -29.79
C GLY A 148 7.42 -1.29 -30.39
N ILE A 149 6.88 -1.81 -31.49
CA ILE A 149 5.61 -1.35 -32.07
C ILE A 149 4.42 -2.04 -31.40
N GLY A 150 4.55 -3.32 -31.04
CA GLY A 150 3.54 -4.07 -30.29
C GLY A 150 3.18 -3.43 -28.94
N ALA A 151 4.18 -2.91 -28.22
CA ALA A 151 4.00 -2.25 -26.92
C ALA A 151 3.64 -0.74 -27.00
N ALA A 152 3.38 -0.19 -28.18
CA ALA A 152 3.18 1.26 -28.34
C ALA A 152 1.72 1.68 -28.09
N SER A 153 1.47 2.44 -27.01
CA SER A 153 0.13 2.90 -26.61
C SER A 153 -0.62 3.73 -27.66
N LYS A 154 0.09 4.48 -28.52
CA LYS A 154 -0.49 5.34 -29.57
C LYS A 154 -0.72 4.62 -30.92
N ARG A 155 -0.87 3.30 -30.92
CA ARG A 155 -1.14 2.48 -32.13
C ARG A 155 -2.49 1.79 -32.01
N SER A 156 -3.15 1.50 -33.13
CA SER A 156 -4.39 0.72 -33.12
C SER A 156 -4.12 -0.74 -32.75
N ALA A 157 -5.12 -1.41 -32.16
CA ALA A 157 -5.05 -2.81 -31.76
C ALA A 157 -4.56 -3.73 -32.90
N LYS A 158 -5.11 -3.56 -34.11
CA LYS A 158 -4.68 -4.23 -35.36
C LYS A 158 -3.16 -4.10 -35.61
N VAL A 159 -2.59 -2.91 -35.43
CA VAL A 159 -1.13 -2.69 -35.60
C VAL A 159 -0.33 -3.32 -34.46
N LYS A 160 -0.80 -3.23 -33.20
CA LYS A 160 -0.16 -3.89 -32.05
C LYS A 160 -0.11 -5.40 -32.27
N ALA A 161 -1.26 -6.03 -32.53
CA ALA A 161 -1.42 -7.47 -32.75
C ALA A 161 -0.52 -7.99 -33.88
N SER A 162 -0.47 -7.31 -35.03
CA SER A 162 0.41 -7.70 -36.14
C SER A 162 1.90 -7.72 -35.77
N HIS A 163 2.37 -6.75 -34.98
CA HIS A 163 3.77 -6.69 -34.58
C HIS A 163 4.08 -7.61 -33.40
N LEU A 164 3.12 -7.87 -32.50
CA LEU A 164 3.24 -8.90 -31.46
C LEU A 164 3.27 -10.32 -32.05
N GLY A 165 2.46 -10.61 -33.07
CA GLY A 165 2.49 -11.88 -33.80
C GLY A 165 3.83 -12.10 -34.51
N LEU A 166 4.39 -11.04 -35.10
CA LEU A 166 5.75 -11.07 -35.68
C LEU A 166 6.84 -11.32 -34.62
N ALA A 167 6.77 -10.64 -33.48
CA ALA A 167 7.72 -10.84 -32.38
C ALA A 167 7.70 -12.29 -31.87
N MET A 168 6.50 -12.83 -31.63
CA MET A 168 6.31 -14.21 -31.18
C MET A 168 6.85 -15.25 -32.17
N PHE A 169 6.71 -15.02 -33.48
CA PHE A 169 7.30 -15.88 -34.52
C PHE A 169 8.84 -15.78 -34.53
N LEU A 170 9.39 -14.58 -34.39
CA LEU A 170 10.85 -14.37 -34.35
C LEU A 170 11.48 -15.05 -33.12
N GLU A 171 10.81 -15.01 -31.97
CA GLU A 171 11.25 -15.66 -30.72
C GLU A 171 11.10 -17.19 -30.77
N LYS A 172 9.90 -17.71 -31.11
CA LYS A 172 9.60 -19.15 -30.97
C LYS A 172 10.07 -20.01 -32.14
N ASP A 173 10.10 -19.46 -33.36
CA ASP A 173 10.35 -20.24 -34.57
C ASP A 173 11.72 -19.94 -35.18
N ILE A 174 12.20 -18.69 -35.10
CA ILE A 174 13.49 -18.29 -35.69
C ILE A 174 14.63 -18.34 -34.66
N ALA A 175 14.47 -17.79 -33.45
CA ALA A 175 15.53 -17.82 -32.44
C ALA A 175 15.80 -19.25 -31.93
N SER A 176 14.76 -20.05 -31.67
CA SER A 176 14.93 -21.47 -31.29
C SER A 176 15.59 -22.34 -32.37
N THR A 177 15.55 -21.92 -33.65
CA THR A 177 16.30 -22.58 -34.74
C THR A 177 17.79 -22.22 -34.73
N LEU A 178 18.17 -21.10 -34.09
CA LEU A 178 19.56 -20.67 -33.90
C LEU A 178 20.16 -21.16 -32.58
N GLU A 179 19.33 -21.57 -31.61
CA GLU A 179 19.74 -22.24 -30.37
C GLU A 179 20.00 -23.75 -30.55
N GLN A 180 20.55 -24.16 -31.71
CA GLN A 180 21.28 -25.41 -31.72
C GLN A 180 22.54 -25.23 -30.86
N PRO A 181 22.83 -26.13 -29.89
CA PRO A 181 24.09 -26.07 -29.17
C PRO A 181 25.21 -26.13 -30.20
N LEU A 182 26.22 -25.26 -30.05
CA LEU A 182 27.38 -25.22 -30.93
C LEU A 182 27.99 -26.63 -31.02
N GLN A 183 27.68 -27.35 -32.09
CA GLN A 183 28.32 -28.62 -32.35
C GLN A 183 29.78 -28.30 -32.65
N ILE A 184 30.63 -28.50 -31.65
CA ILE A 184 32.08 -28.49 -31.80
C ILE A 184 32.40 -29.65 -32.73
N VAL A 185 32.39 -29.38 -34.03
CA VAL A 185 32.78 -30.35 -35.05
C VAL A 185 34.21 -30.75 -34.72
N PRO A 186 34.49 -32.03 -34.39
CA PRO A 186 35.84 -32.43 -34.06
C PRO A 186 36.69 -32.23 -35.31
N TYR A 187 37.63 -31.29 -35.25
CA TYR A 187 38.63 -31.12 -36.31
C TYR A 187 39.46 -32.40 -36.35
N LYS A 188 39.13 -33.30 -37.28
CA LYS A 188 39.91 -34.51 -37.53
C LYS A 188 41.25 -34.07 -38.14
N PRO A 189 42.39 -34.26 -37.44
CA PRO A 189 43.68 -33.99 -38.05
C PRO A 189 43.83 -34.89 -39.27
N LYS A 190 44.22 -34.30 -40.41
CA LYS A 190 44.69 -35.09 -41.56
C LYS A 190 45.96 -35.80 -41.10
N THR A 191 46.01 -37.13 -41.18
CA THR A 191 47.23 -37.90 -40.94
C THR A 191 48.19 -37.74 -42.13
N PRO A 192 49.34 -37.08 -41.99
CA PRO A 192 50.41 -37.17 -42.98
C PRO A 192 51.19 -38.45 -42.69
N LYS A 193 51.61 -39.14 -43.76
CA LYS A 193 52.71 -40.10 -43.62
C LYS A 193 53.98 -39.27 -43.47
N ASP A 194 54.88 -39.72 -42.58
CA ASP A 194 56.17 -39.10 -42.27
C ASP A 194 56.09 -37.74 -41.54
N GLU A 195 55.44 -37.71 -40.36
CA GLU A 195 55.59 -36.61 -39.40
C GLU A 195 57.02 -36.59 -38.82
N GLU A 196 57.73 -35.44 -38.89
CA GLU A 196 59.04 -35.29 -38.24
C GLU A 196 58.89 -35.37 -36.70
N ILE A 197 59.73 -36.20 -36.08
CA ILE A 197 59.76 -36.39 -34.63
C ILE A 197 60.97 -35.65 -34.06
N PHE A 198 60.69 -34.73 -33.14
CA PHE A 198 61.67 -33.88 -32.49
C PHE A 198 61.87 -34.31 -31.04
N VAL A 199 62.98 -33.89 -30.42
CA VAL A 199 63.10 -33.98 -28.96
C VAL A 199 62.35 -32.81 -28.32
N TRP A 200 61.45 -33.13 -27.39
CA TRP A 200 60.67 -32.21 -26.58
C TRP A 200 61.14 -32.25 -25.11
N PRO A 201 61.42 -31.11 -24.44
CA PRO A 201 61.38 -29.74 -24.95
C PRO A 201 62.33 -29.51 -26.13
N TRP A 202 62.01 -28.57 -27.02
CA TRP A 202 62.81 -28.31 -28.21
C TRP A 202 64.26 -28.01 -27.83
N MET A 203 65.20 -28.74 -28.42
CA MET A 203 66.63 -28.65 -28.16
C MET A 203 67.42 -28.61 -29.46
N GLY A 204 68.08 -27.50 -29.74
CA GLY A 204 69.08 -27.38 -30.79
C GLY A 204 70.41 -28.00 -30.36
N ILE A 205 71.20 -28.45 -31.33
CA ILE A 205 72.55 -28.97 -31.15
C ILE A 205 73.51 -28.03 -31.90
N VAL A 206 74.62 -27.66 -31.29
CA VAL A 206 75.75 -26.96 -31.90
C VAL A 206 77.00 -27.82 -31.73
N VAL A 207 77.77 -28.03 -32.79
CA VAL A 207 79.03 -28.79 -32.77
C VAL A 207 80.20 -27.97 -33.30
N ASN A 208 81.41 -28.50 -33.14
CA ASN A 208 82.69 -27.88 -33.48
C ASN A 208 83.02 -26.62 -32.65
N LEU A 209 82.66 -26.61 -31.36
CA LEU A 209 83.02 -25.53 -30.46
C LEU A 209 84.52 -25.57 -30.11
N GLN A 210 85.23 -24.50 -30.46
CA GLN A 210 86.61 -24.27 -30.03
C GLN A 210 86.60 -23.75 -28.58
N CYS A 211 87.00 -24.60 -27.62
CA CYS A 211 87.04 -24.25 -26.21
C CYS A 211 88.48 -23.93 -25.78
N GLU A 212 88.81 -22.64 -25.67
CA GLU A 212 90.11 -22.16 -25.17
C GLU A 212 90.20 -22.25 -23.63
N LEU A 213 90.10 -23.46 -23.04
CA LEU A 213 90.19 -23.62 -21.58
C LEU A 213 91.16 -24.73 -21.16
N LYS A 214 92.15 -24.33 -20.33
CA LYS A 214 93.08 -25.22 -19.62
C LYS A 214 92.35 -25.89 -18.43
N GLY A 215 91.51 -26.89 -18.71
CA GLY A 215 90.76 -27.60 -17.66
C GLY A 215 90.05 -28.88 -18.11
N LYS A 216 89.62 -29.70 -17.14
CA LYS A 216 88.77 -30.88 -17.41
C LYS A 216 87.29 -30.54 -17.54
N GLU A 217 86.87 -29.36 -17.12
CA GLU A 217 85.48 -28.92 -16.94
C GLU A 217 85.25 -27.58 -17.66
N CYS A 218 84.06 -27.36 -18.23
CA CYS A 218 83.71 -26.12 -18.92
C CYS A 218 83.10 -25.12 -17.92
N SER A 219 83.46 -23.84 -18.02
CA SER A 219 82.96 -22.84 -17.07
C SER A 219 81.52 -22.42 -17.39
N ARG A 220 80.73 -22.11 -16.35
CA ARG A 220 79.37 -21.56 -16.47
C ARG A 220 79.32 -20.29 -17.34
N GLU A 221 80.38 -19.47 -17.28
CA GLU A 221 80.58 -18.28 -18.12
C GLU A 221 80.58 -18.62 -19.63
N SER A 222 81.04 -19.82 -19.99
CA SER A 222 81.04 -20.29 -21.39
C SER A 222 79.62 -20.60 -21.89
N GLU A 223 78.76 -21.13 -21.02
CA GLU A 223 77.35 -21.41 -21.32
C GLU A 223 76.52 -20.11 -21.40
N GLU A 224 76.80 -19.15 -20.51
CA GLU A 224 76.21 -17.81 -20.55
C GLU A 224 76.64 -17.04 -21.83
N ARG A 225 77.91 -17.16 -22.24
CA ARG A 225 78.42 -16.61 -23.51
C ARG A 225 77.74 -17.22 -24.74
N LEU A 226 77.51 -18.54 -24.77
CA LEU A 226 76.79 -19.22 -25.85
C LEU A 226 75.31 -18.80 -25.90
N THR A 227 74.67 -18.68 -24.73
CA THR A 227 73.30 -18.19 -24.62
C THR A 227 73.18 -16.75 -25.15
N ALA A 228 74.16 -15.88 -24.86
CA ALA A 228 74.24 -14.53 -25.42
C ALA A 228 74.48 -14.52 -26.94
N GLN A 229 75.37 -15.37 -27.46
CA GLN A 229 75.65 -15.49 -28.91
C GLN A 229 74.39 -15.88 -29.71
N PHE A 230 73.57 -16.78 -29.18
CA PHE A 230 72.32 -17.24 -29.81
C PHE A 230 71.06 -16.48 -29.34
N SER A 231 71.22 -15.38 -28.58
CA SER A 231 70.12 -14.57 -28.01
C SER A 231 69.02 -14.17 -28.99
N ARG A 232 69.35 -13.97 -30.28
CA ARG A 232 68.37 -13.68 -31.35
C ARG A 232 67.30 -14.78 -31.53
N PHE A 233 67.60 -16.01 -31.12
CA PHE A 233 66.70 -17.16 -31.13
C PHE A 233 66.07 -17.45 -29.75
N ARG A 234 66.20 -16.53 -28.79
CA ARG A 234 65.62 -16.62 -27.43
C ARG A 234 65.83 -17.98 -26.73
N PRO A 235 67.05 -18.55 -26.72
CA PRO A 235 67.32 -19.78 -25.98
C PRO A 235 67.10 -19.57 -24.48
N LEU A 236 66.50 -20.57 -23.82
CA LEU A 236 66.35 -20.59 -22.36
C LEU A 236 67.64 -20.99 -21.64
N GLN A 237 68.44 -21.86 -22.27
CA GLN A 237 69.65 -22.42 -21.68
C GLN A 237 70.57 -22.98 -22.77
N ALA A 238 71.88 -22.73 -22.69
CA ALA A 238 72.89 -23.54 -23.35
C ALA A 238 73.53 -24.50 -22.33
N THR A 239 73.87 -25.72 -22.75
CA THR A 239 74.64 -26.67 -21.93
C THR A 239 75.74 -27.31 -22.76
N THR A 240 76.97 -27.26 -22.28
CA THR A 240 78.15 -27.78 -22.97
C THR A 240 78.41 -29.24 -22.63
N LEU A 241 78.78 -30.04 -23.64
CA LEU A 241 79.13 -31.44 -23.52
C LEU A 241 80.47 -31.70 -24.23
N ARG A 242 81.28 -32.58 -23.65
CA ARG A 242 82.61 -32.95 -24.16
C ARG A 242 82.56 -34.33 -24.82
N ASP A 243 83.02 -34.44 -26.06
CA ASP A 243 83.26 -35.76 -26.67
C ASP A 243 84.54 -36.40 -26.09
N GLY A 244 84.40 -37.63 -25.62
CA GLY A 244 85.48 -38.43 -25.06
C GLY A 244 86.46 -38.98 -26.10
N LYS A 245 86.12 -38.98 -27.40
CA LYS A 245 86.97 -39.54 -28.47
C LYS A 245 87.81 -38.49 -29.20
N ASN A 246 87.22 -37.37 -29.62
CA ASN A 246 87.86 -36.37 -30.47
C ASN A 246 88.29 -35.08 -29.73
N GLN A 247 88.07 -34.99 -28.40
CA GLN A 247 88.27 -33.77 -27.59
C GLN A 247 87.46 -32.53 -28.04
N GLN A 248 86.53 -32.69 -28.98
CA GLN A 248 85.64 -31.62 -29.44
C GLN A 248 84.53 -31.36 -28.43
N PHE A 249 84.08 -30.10 -28.37
CA PHE A 249 82.94 -29.69 -27.57
C PHE A 249 81.71 -29.48 -28.45
N CYS A 250 80.54 -29.78 -27.88
CA CYS A 250 79.23 -29.49 -28.45
C CYS A 250 78.37 -28.80 -27.39
N ALA A 251 77.32 -28.09 -27.80
CA ALA A 251 76.36 -27.46 -26.91
C ALA A 251 74.94 -27.82 -27.30
N ILE A 252 74.10 -28.02 -26.29
CA ILE A 252 72.66 -28.22 -26.43
C ILE A 252 71.97 -26.92 -26.05
N ILE A 253 71.18 -26.38 -26.98
CA ILE A 253 70.48 -25.11 -26.87
C ILE A 253 69.00 -25.39 -26.64
N LYS A 254 68.50 -25.15 -25.44
CA LYS A 254 67.13 -25.46 -25.03
C LYS A 254 66.20 -24.27 -25.24
N PHE A 255 65.03 -24.49 -25.82
CA PHE A 255 64.01 -23.47 -26.06
C PHE A 255 62.77 -23.67 -25.17
N ALA A 256 61.80 -22.77 -25.28
CA ALA A 256 60.57 -22.78 -24.47
C ALA A 256 59.66 -24.00 -24.75
N LYS A 257 58.88 -24.41 -23.74
CA LYS A 257 57.98 -25.58 -23.79
C LYS A 257 56.62 -25.24 -24.39
N ASP A 258 56.60 -24.52 -25.50
CA ASP A 258 55.38 -24.03 -26.15
C ASP A 258 55.60 -23.81 -27.66
N TRP A 259 54.59 -23.26 -28.33
CA TRP A 259 54.65 -22.94 -29.76
C TRP A 259 55.59 -21.76 -30.07
N SER A 260 55.84 -20.85 -29.11
CA SER A 260 56.85 -19.80 -29.31
C SER A 260 58.27 -20.39 -29.32
N GLY A 261 58.57 -21.31 -28.40
CA GLY A 261 59.79 -22.10 -28.39
C GLY A 261 59.99 -22.96 -29.64
N PHE A 262 58.91 -23.50 -30.23
CA PHE A 262 59.01 -24.23 -31.51
C PHE A 262 59.44 -23.30 -32.64
N LYS A 263 58.79 -22.12 -32.75
CA LYS A 263 59.12 -21.11 -33.76
C LYS A 263 60.57 -20.63 -33.63
N ASP A 264 61.03 -20.43 -32.39
CA ASP A 264 62.41 -20.01 -32.09
C ASP A 264 63.44 -21.11 -32.41
N ALA A 265 63.12 -22.36 -32.08
CA ALA A 265 63.94 -23.53 -32.41
C ALA A 265 64.05 -23.78 -33.93
N MET A 266 62.95 -23.61 -34.67
CA MET A 266 62.94 -23.67 -36.13
C MET A 266 63.71 -22.49 -36.76
N ALA A 267 63.64 -21.29 -36.18
CA ALA A 267 64.43 -20.15 -36.64
C ALA A 267 65.95 -20.39 -36.45
N PHE A 268 66.32 -21.03 -35.34
CA PHE A 268 67.69 -21.48 -35.07
C PHE A 268 68.17 -22.51 -36.12
N GLU A 269 67.41 -23.56 -36.39
CA GLU A 269 67.79 -24.58 -37.40
C GLU A 269 67.91 -23.97 -38.81
N ASN A 270 66.93 -23.15 -39.21
CA ASN A 270 66.93 -22.48 -40.51
C ASN A 270 68.14 -21.55 -40.71
N HIS A 271 68.67 -20.93 -39.64
CA HIS A 271 69.89 -20.12 -39.74
C HIS A 271 71.10 -20.95 -40.21
N PHE A 272 71.34 -22.11 -39.58
CA PHE A 272 72.45 -22.98 -39.97
C PHE A 272 72.24 -23.63 -41.34
N VAL A 273 70.98 -23.90 -41.75
CA VAL A 273 70.65 -24.38 -43.09
C VAL A 273 70.96 -23.33 -44.16
N LEU A 274 70.57 -22.07 -43.96
CA LEU A 274 70.81 -20.97 -44.91
C LEU A 274 72.30 -20.66 -45.10
N GLU A 275 73.09 -20.73 -44.01
CA GLU A 275 74.53 -20.47 -44.03
C GLU A 275 75.39 -21.68 -44.47
N GLN A 276 74.77 -22.82 -44.84
CA GLN A 276 75.44 -24.08 -45.22
C GLN A 276 76.28 -24.74 -44.11
N TYR A 277 75.87 -24.56 -42.85
CA TYR A 277 76.47 -25.16 -41.65
C TYR A 277 75.50 -26.13 -40.96
N SER A 278 74.70 -26.87 -41.73
CA SER A 278 73.70 -27.81 -41.22
C SER A 278 74.26 -29.20 -40.91
N LYS A 279 73.45 -30.09 -40.31
CA LYS A 279 73.85 -31.49 -40.01
C LYS A 279 74.35 -32.29 -41.23
N PRO A 280 73.72 -32.22 -42.43
CA PRO A 280 74.30 -32.75 -43.66
C PRO A 280 75.67 -32.17 -44.02
N ASP A 281 75.90 -30.88 -43.79
CA ASP A 281 77.16 -30.21 -44.13
C ASP A 281 78.31 -30.65 -43.21
N TRP A 282 78.01 -30.80 -41.92
CA TRP A 282 78.96 -31.36 -40.93
C TRP A 282 79.46 -32.76 -41.31
N LYS A 283 78.62 -33.57 -41.95
CA LYS A 283 78.96 -34.95 -42.39
C LYS A 283 79.81 -35.01 -43.68
N LYS A 284 80.09 -33.88 -44.36
CA LYS A 284 80.92 -33.85 -45.59
C LYS A 284 82.42 -33.88 -45.24
N ARG A 285 83.23 -34.57 -46.07
CA ARG A 285 84.69 -34.74 -45.83
C ARG A 285 85.54 -33.46 -45.86
N ASN A 286 84.98 -32.32 -46.30
CA ASN A 286 85.66 -31.02 -46.41
C ASN A 286 85.06 -29.97 -45.44
N CYS A 287 84.58 -30.37 -44.26
CA CYS A 287 84.14 -29.42 -43.24
C CYS A 287 85.30 -28.52 -42.79
N ARG A 288 85.02 -27.21 -42.67
CA ARG A 288 86.00 -26.21 -42.22
C ARG A 288 86.22 -26.37 -40.72
N LYS A 289 87.47 -26.31 -40.26
CA LYS A 289 87.82 -26.59 -38.85
C LYS A 289 87.37 -25.51 -37.87
N ASP A 290 87.08 -24.31 -38.34
CA ASP A 290 86.84 -23.13 -37.50
C ASP A 290 85.38 -22.67 -37.44
N ASP A 291 84.48 -23.26 -38.25
CA ASP A 291 83.07 -22.87 -38.32
C ASP A 291 82.18 -23.72 -37.39
N LEU A 292 81.11 -23.11 -36.86
CA LEU A 292 80.11 -23.77 -36.01
C LEU A 292 79.00 -24.37 -36.87
N TYR A 293 78.59 -25.61 -36.56
CA TYR A 293 77.49 -26.30 -37.24
C TYR A 293 76.33 -26.53 -36.27
N GLY A 294 75.09 -26.44 -36.75
CA GLY A 294 73.90 -26.56 -35.89
C GLY A 294 72.64 -27.09 -36.57
N TRP A 295 71.77 -27.70 -35.78
CA TRP A 295 70.49 -28.31 -36.21
C TRP A 295 69.56 -28.53 -35.02
N LEU A 296 68.28 -28.86 -35.28
CA LEU A 296 67.33 -29.22 -34.23
C LEU A 296 67.44 -30.72 -33.90
N ALA A 297 67.42 -31.08 -32.62
CA ALA A 297 67.54 -32.49 -32.20
C ALA A 297 66.33 -33.31 -32.68
N LYS A 298 66.60 -34.31 -33.51
CA LYS A 298 65.63 -35.25 -34.07
C LYS A 298 65.91 -36.68 -33.57
N THR A 299 65.10 -37.66 -34.00
CA THR A 299 65.21 -39.08 -33.61
C THR A 299 66.64 -39.64 -33.68
N ASP A 300 67.40 -39.33 -34.73
CA ASP A 300 68.78 -39.78 -34.90
C ASP A 300 69.72 -39.29 -33.78
N ASP A 301 69.55 -38.04 -33.34
CA ASP A 301 70.37 -37.44 -32.27
C ASP A 301 70.01 -38.05 -30.92
N TYR A 302 68.70 -38.20 -30.66
CA TYR A 302 68.15 -38.81 -29.46
C TYR A 302 68.60 -40.27 -29.29
N ASN A 303 68.71 -41.01 -30.39
CA ASN A 303 69.14 -42.41 -30.40
C ASN A 303 70.67 -42.58 -30.51
N SER A 304 71.45 -41.49 -30.61
CA SER A 304 72.92 -41.59 -30.69
C SER A 304 73.50 -42.24 -29.41
N PRO A 305 74.49 -43.15 -29.53
CA PRO A 305 75.25 -43.66 -28.38
C PRO A 305 76.27 -42.65 -27.83
N GLU A 306 76.39 -41.47 -28.45
CA GLU A 306 77.29 -40.39 -28.04
C GLU A 306 76.70 -39.59 -26.84
N PRO A 307 77.52 -38.78 -26.13
CA PRO A 307 77.06 -37.98 -24.98
C PRO A 307 75.86 -37.07 -25.28
N ILE A 308 75.72 -36.61 -26.54
CA ILE A 308 74.56 -35.84 -27.01
C ILE A 308 73.27 -36.66 -26.82
N GLY A 309 73.23 -37.89 -27.32
CA GLY A 309 72.04 -38.73 -27.22
C GLY A 309 71.74 -39.16 -25.79
N GLU A 310 72.75 -39.39 -24.96
CA GLU A 310 72.55 -39.64 -23.52
C GLU A 310 71.89 -38.44 -22.82
N TYR A 311 72.39 -37.22 -23.06
CA TYR A 311 71.80 -36.01 -22.49
C TYR A 311 70.36 -35.81 -22.98
N LEU A 312 70.10 -35.99 -24.28
CA LEU A 312 68.77 -35.82 -24.87
C LEU A 312 67.75 -36.80 -24.25
N ARG A 313 68.12 -38.08 -24.08
CA ARG A 313 67.29 -39.09 -23.40
C ARG A 313 67.03 -38.79 -21.92
N LYS A 314 67.95 -38.09 -21.25
CA LYS A 314 67.82 -37.69 -19.84
C LYS A 314 66.96 -36.43 -19.65
N ASN A 315 66.89 -35.55 -20.65
CA ASN A 315 66.31 -34.20 -20.51
C ASN A 315 65.10 -33.91 -21.41
N GLY A 316 64.72 -34.85 -22.29
CA GLY A 316 63.56 -34.74 -23.16
C GLY A 316 63.03 -36.10 -23.62
N ASN A 317 61.91 -36.07 -24.32
CA ASN A 317 61.24 -37.22 -24.92
C ASN A 317 61.01 -36.95 -26.41
N LEU A 318 60.91 -37.98 -27.24
CA LEU A 318 60.50 -37.82 -28.63
C LEU A 318 58.99 -37.51 -28.73
N LYS A 319 58.63 -36.46 -29.47
CA LYS A 319 57.24 -36.09 -29.80
C LYS A 319 57.13 -35.56 -31.23
N SER A 320 56.01 -35.82 -31.90
CA SER A 320 55.66 -35.11 -33.13
C SER A 320 54.97 -33.77 -32.83
N VAL A 321 54.92 -32.89 -33.83
CA VAL A 321 54.08 -31.67 -33.78
C VAL A 321 52.61 -32.06 -33.58
N GLY A 322 52.13 -33.11 -34.25
CA GLY A 322 50.77 -33.61 -34.12
C GLY A 322 50.43 -34.14 -32.73
N ASP A 323 51.38 -34.73 -31.99
CA ASP A 323 51.16 -35.15 -30.60
C ASP A 323 50.88 -33.95 -29.68
N LEU A 324 51.69 -32.90 -29.81
CA LEU A 324 51.57 -31.68 -29.02
C LEU A 324 50.30 -30.89 -29.35
N GLU A 325 49.88 -30.86 -30.61
CA GLU A 325 48.58 -30.30 -31.02
C GLU A 325 47.42 -31.08 -30.39
N ARG A 326 47.46 -32.42 -30.42
CA ARG A 326 46.42 -33.28 -29.82
C ARG A 326 46.32 -33.13 -28.30
N GLU A 327 47.46 -33.05 -27.60
CA GLU A 327 47.50 -32.78 -26.16
C GLU A 327 46.89 -31.42 -25.82
N GLY A 328 47.31 -30.34 -26.50
CA GLY A 328 46.78 -29.00 -26.27
C GLY A 328 45.27 -28.87 -26.59
N LEU A 329 44.80 -29.51 -27.67
CA LEU A 329 43.38 -29.57 -28.01
C LEU A 329 42.56 -30.35 -26.96
N LYS A 330 43.13 -31.40 -26.36
CA LYS A 330 42.48 -32.16 -25.30
C LYS A 330 42.35 -31.33 -24.01
N GLU A 331 43.43 -30.72 -23.54
CA GLU A 331 43.42 -29.88 -22.32
C GLU A 331 42.52 -28.65 -22.43
N THR A 332 42.41 -28.06 -23.63
CA THR A 332 41.49 -26.95 -23.89
C THR A 332 40.05 -27.43 -23.98
N GLY A 333 39.79 -28.56 -24.65
CA GLY A 333 38.48 -29.20 -24.70
C GLY A 333 37.94 -29.59 -23.32
N GLU A 334 38.78 -30.15 -22.44
CA GLU A 334 38.41 -30.49 -21.06
C GLU A 334 38.04 -29.26 -20.22
N ARG A 335 38.79 -28.14 -20.36
CA ARG A 335 38.48 -26.86 -19.72
C ARG A 335 37.18 -26.25 -20.25
N VAL A 336 36.97 -26.25 -21.56
CA VAL A 336 35.72 -25.77 -22.18
C VAL A 336 34.53 -26.60 -21.71
N ALA A 337 34.65 -27.93 -21.64
CA ALA A 337 33.60 -28.81 -21.12
C ALA A 337 33.34 -28.62 -19.62
N HIS A 338 34.35 -28.23 -18.83
CA HIS A 338 34.15 -27.85 -17.43
C HIS A 338 33.29 -26.57 -17.31
N TYR A 339 33.66 -25.50 -18.01
CA TYR A 339 32.91 -24.24 -17.95
C TYR A 339 31.52 -24.35 -18.58
N ALA A 340 31.34 -25.11 -19.66
CA ALA A 340 30.02 -25.39 -20.23
C ALA A 340 29.07 -26.00 -19.19
N ARG A 341 29.51 -27.02 -18.45
CA ARG A 341 28.71 -27.65 -17.38
C ARG A 341 28.38 -26.69 -16.22
N GLN A 342 29.28 -25.76 -15.88
CA GLN A 342 28.99 -24.73 -14.88
C GLN A 342 27.94 -23.72 -15.39
N ILE A 343 28.04 -23.29 -16.65
CA ILE A 343 27.06 -22.42 -17.29
C ILE A 343 25.68 -23.11 -17.33
N ASP A 344 25.62 -24.37 -17.76
CA ASP A 344 24.36 -25.14 -17.82
C ASP A 344 23.72 -25.30 -16.44
N ALA A 345 24.51 -25.62 -15.41
CA ALA A 345 24.04 -25.72 -14.03
C ALA A 345 23.52 -24.38 -13.48
N THR A 346 24.22 -23.28 -13.81
CA THR A 346 23.84 -21.92 -13.38
C THR A 346 22.57 -21.46 -14.08
N ASN A 347 22.46 -21.67 -15.40
CA ASN A 347 21.25 -21.38 -16.17
C ASN A 347 20.04 -22.15 -15.65
N LYS A 348 20.21 -23.45 -15.34
CA LYS A 348 19.14 -24.25 -14.73
C LYS A 348 18.68 -23.66 -13.39
N HIS A 349 19.62 -23.27 -12.52
CA HIS A 349 19.28 -22.66 -11.23
C HIS A 349 18.57 -21.31 -11.39
N MET A 350 18.99 -20.49 -12.37
CA MET A 350 18.30 -19.24 -12.70
C MET A 350 16.85 -19.48 -13.13
N SER A 351 16.58 -20.46 -14.01
CA SER A 351 15.20 -20.81 -14.40
C SER A 351 14.35 -21.35 -13.24
N GLU A 352 14.96 -22.07 -12.29
CA GLU A 352 14.27 -22.51 -11.06
C GLU A 352 13.90 -21.32 -10.14
N LEU A 353 14.76 -20.29 -10.07
CA LEU A 353 14.48 -19.05 -9.34
C LEU A 353 13.41 -18.20 -10.03
N GLU A 354 13.46 -18.06 -11.36
CA GLU A 354 12.45 -17.35 -12.15
C GLU A 354 11.06 -17.99 -11.97
N LEU A 355 10.97 -19.33 -12.01
CA LEU A 355 9.72 -20.05 -11.75
C LEU A 355 9.17 -19.78 -10.35
N LYS A 356 10.02 -19.83 -9.31
CA LYS A 356 9.63 -19.52 -7.92
C LYS A 356 9.18 -18.06 -7.76
N ASN A 357 9.86 -17.13 -8.42
CA ASN A 357 9.50 -15.72 -8.38
C ASN A 357 8.11 -15.48 -9.01
N ASN A 358 7.85 -16.08 -10.17
CA ASN A 358 6.54 -16.02 -10.83
C ASN A 358 5.43 -16.66 -9.97
N GLN A 359 5.71 -17.79 -9.32
CA GLN A 359 4.76 -18.42 -8.38
C GLN A 359 4.47 -17.55 -7.15
N ASN A 360 5.45 -16.79 -6.66
CA ASN A 360 5.28 -15.89 -5.52
C ASN A 360 4.53 -14.61 -5.91
N ALA A 361 4.78 -14.06 -7.10
CA ALA A 361 3.99 -12.96 -7.67
C ALA A 361 2.50 -13.35 -7.75
N MET A 362 2.18 -14.51 -8.34
CA MET A 362 0.80 -15.03 -8.41
C MET A 362 0.16 -15.37 -7.04
N LYS A 363 0.94 -15.47 -5.96
CA LYS A 363 0.40 -15.57 -4.59
C LYS A 363 0.13 -14.18 -4.02
N LEU A 364 1.05 -13.24 -4.22
CA LEU A 364 0.92 -11.87 -3.77
C LEU A 364 -0.29 -11.19 -4.42
N ASP A 365 -0.45 -11.29 -5.75
CA ASP A 365 -1.57 -10.72 -6.48
C ASP A 365 -2.92 -11.23 -5.93
N ARG A 366 -3.05 -12.54 -5.67
CA ARG A 366 -4.26 -13.12 -5.08
C ARG A 366 -4.55 -12.64 -3.66
N MET A 367 -3.52 -12.43 -2.83
CA MET A 367 -3.70 -11.86 -1.49
C MET A 367 -4.09 -10.38 -1.55
N LEU A 368 -3.58 -9.62 -2.51
CA LEU A 368 -3.98 -8.23 -2.74
C LEU A 368 -5.45 -8.16 -3.19
N GLU A 369 -5.85 -8.96 -4.18
CA GLU A 369 -7.26 -9.08 -4.61
C GLU A 369 -8.20 -9.51 -3.46
N GLU A 370 -7.75 -10.38 -2.54
CA GLU A 370 -8.53 -10.78 -1.37
C GLU A 370 -8.64 -9.64 -0.33
N ASN A 371 -7.55 -8.92 -0.09
CA ASN A 371 -7.55 -7.76 0.79
C ASN A 371 -8.44 -6.63 0.26
N ASP A 372 -8.36 -6.32 -1.04
CA ASP A 372 -9.17 -5.28 -1.68
C ASP A 372 -10.67 -5.62 -1.58
N ARG A 373 -11.07 -6.88 -1.84
CA ARG A 373 -12.44 -7.37 -1.63
C ARG A 373 -12.91 -7.23 -0.18
N LEU A 374 -12.05 -7.53 0.80
CA LEU A 374 -12.39 -7.40 2.23
C LEU A 374 -12.56 -5.92 2.63
N VAL A 375 -11.77 -5.01 2.05
CA VAL A 375 -11.91 -3.56 2.25
C VAL A 375 -13.19 -3.03 1.62
N GLU A 376 -13.51 -3.44 0.39
CA GLU A 376 -14.79 -3.09 -0.27
C GLU A 376 -16.00 -3.56 0.56
N GLU A 377 -16.03 -4.83 0.99
CA GLU A 377 -17.12 -5.36 1.80
C GLU A 377 -17.24 -4.64 3.16
N HIS A 378 -16.12 -4.30 3.80
CA HIS A 378 -16.11 -3.52 5.04
C HIS A 378 -16.72 -2.12 4.84
N ASN A 379 -16.33 -1.45 3.76
CA ASN A 379 -16.83 -0.12 3.40
C ASN A 379 -18.33 -0.15 3.08
N GLU A 380 -18.82 -1.16 2.36
CA GLU A 380 -20.27 -1.35 2.12
C GLU A 380 -21.06 -1.57 3.42
N ARG A 381 -20.53 -2.36 4.36
CA ARG A 381 -21.17 -2.56 5.68
C ARG A 381 -21.26 -1.24 6.46
N ILE A 382 -20.21 -0.42 6.46
CA ILE A 382 -20.23 0.92 7.08
C ILE A 382 -21.30 1.79 6.41
N LEU A 383 -21.33 1.84 5.08
CA LEU A 383 -22.27 2.65 4.32
C LEU A 383 -23.74 2.26 4.63
N ASN A 384 -24.02 0.95 4.70
CA ASN A 384 -25.35 0.44 5.01
C ASN A 384 -25.75 0.73 6.46
N MET A 385 -24.83 0.55 7.43
CA MET A 385 -25.06 0.95 8.83
C MET A 385 -25.37 2.45 8.96
N GLN A 386 -24.67 3.32 8.23
CA GLN A 386 -24.94 4.75 8.20
C GLN A 386 -26.32 5.08 7.59
N LYS A 387 -26.70 4.43 6.48
CA LYS A 387 -28.03 4.58 5.85
C LYS A 387 -29.15 4.18 6.82
N ASP A 388 -28.99 3.08 7.55
CA ASP A 388 -29.96 2.60 8.52
C ASP A 388 -30.06 3.53 9.75
N ALA A 389 -28.93 4.03 10.25
CA ALA A 389 -28.90 5.04 11.30
C ALA A 389 -29.63 6.34 10.90
N ARG A 390 -29.39 6.85 9.67
CA ARG A 390 -30.11 8.00 9.11
C ARG A 390 -31.62 7.73 9.01
N ARG A 391 -32.03 6.56 8.51
CA ARG A 391 -33.44 6.16 8.39
C ARG A 391 -34.14 6.09 9.76
N ASN A 392 -33.45 5.58 10.77
CA ASN A 392 -33.97 5.51 12.14
C ASN A 392 -34.08 6.89 12.79
N SER A 393 -33.08 7.75 12.62
CA SER A 393 -33.14 9.16 13.08
C SER A 393 -34.32 9.91 12.45
N TRP A 394 -34.51 9.78 11.13
CA TRP A 394 -35.63 10.41 10.42
C TRP A 394 -37.00 9.96 10.94
N LYS A 395 -37.18 8.66 11.21
CA LYS A 395 -38.41 8.15 11.86
C LYS A 395 -38.66 8.81 13.21
N ILE A 396 -37.63 8.89 14.06
CA ILE A 396 -37.72 9.49 15.40
C ILE A 396 -38.10 10.98 15.29
N ILE A 397 -37.52 11.73 14.36
CA ILE A 397 -37.84 13.15 14.14
C ILE A 397 -39.32 13.28 13.70
N ASN A 398 -39.76 12.48 12.73
CA ASN A 398 -41.12 12.56 12.19
C ASN A 398 -42.19 12.13 13.23
N ASP A 399 -41.91 11.10 14.05
CA ASP A 399 -42.76 10.72 15.17
C ASP A 399 -42.84 11.82 16.24
N ASN A 400 -41.73 12.52 16.55
CA ASN A 400 -41.74 13.66 17.46
C ASN A 400 -42.58 14.83 16.92
N ILE A 401 -42.47 15.15 15.62
CA ILE A 401 -43.30 16.18 14.96
C ILE A 401 -44.79 15.82 15.06
N ARG A 402 -45.16 14.55 14.81
CA ARG A 402 -46.54 14.07 14.97
C ARG A 402 -47.04 14.25 16.41
N LEU A 403 -46.27 13.82 17.40
CA LEU A 403 -46.62 13.94 18.82
C LEU A 403 -46.74 15.40 19.29
N HIS A 404 -45.88 16.30 18.78
CA HIS A 404 -45.99 17.74 19.03
C HIS A 404 -47.29 18.33 18.45
N LYS A 405 -47.68 17.93 17.23
CA LYS A 405 -48.95 18.35 16.61
C LYS A 405 -50.15 17.84 17.41
N GLU A 406 -50.13 16.58 17.86
CA GLU A 406 -51.16 16.03 18.74
C GLU A 406 -51.28 16.81 20.05
N LEU A 407 -50.17 17.11 20.72
CA LEU A 407 -50.14 17.94 21.94
C LEU A 407 -50.77 19.33 21.74
N GLU A 408 -50.42 20.04 20.67
CA GLU A 408 -51.00 21.35 20.38
C GLU A 408 -52.51 21.26 20.03
N THR A 409 -52.97 20.19 19.37
CA THR A 409 -54.44 19.99 19.21
C THR A 409 -55.16 19.78 20.54
N LYS A 410 -54.58 19.00 21.47
CA LYS A 410 -55.16 18.77 22.80
C LYS A 410 -55.18 20.06 23.63
N LYS A 411 -54.13 20.86 23.56
CA LYS A 411 -54.04 22.18 24.20
C LYS A 411 -55.11 23.15 23.69
N LYS A 412 -55.35 23.20 22.37
CA LYS A 412 -56.44 24.00 21.78
C LYS A 412 -57.84 23.53 22.24
N GLU A 413 -58.07 22.22 22.31
CA GLU A 413 -59.36 21.68 22.81
C GLU A 413 -59.57 21.96 24.31
N ILE A 414 -58.52 21.94 25.13
CA ILE A 414 -58.58 22.38 26.54
C ILE A 414 -58.94 23.86 26.63
N GLY A 415 -58.30 24.72 25.82
CA GLY A 415 -58.63 26.15 25.74
C GLY A 415 -60.08 26.41 25.32
N ARG A 416 -60.58 25.67 24.32
CA ARG A 416 -61.98 25.75 23.85
C ARG A 416 -62.97 25.39 24.96
N ARG A 417 -62.71 24.32 25.72
CA ARG A 417 -63.53 23.92 26.89
C ARG A 417 -63.48 24.93 28.02
N HIS A 418 -62.34 25.57 28.24
CA HIS A 418 -62.21 26.64 29.23
C HIS A 418 -63.11 27.82 28.87
N GLU A 419 -63.10 28.26 27.60
CA GLU A 419 -63.95 29.33 27.09
C GLU A 419 -65.46 28.97 27.12
N GLU A 420 -65.82 27.72 26.85
CA GLU A 420 -67.19 27.22 27.03
C GLU A 420 -67.64 27.23 28.50
N LEU A 421 -66.76 26.81 29.41
CA LEU A 421 -67.02 26.90 30.85
C LEU A 421 -67.23 28.35 31.29
N GLU A 422 -66.39 29.30 30.85
CA GLU A 422 -66.55 30.73 31.14
C GLU A 422 -67.88 31.32 30.62
N LYS A 423 -68.39 30.83 29.48
CA LYS A 423 -69.70 31.25 28.95
C LYS A 423 -70.88 30.69 29.76
N LEU A 424 -70.84 29.40 30.12
CA LEU A 424 -71.84 28.79 31.01
C LEU A 424 -71.86 29.46 32.40
N VAL A 425 -70.69 29.87 32.85
CA VAL A 425 -70.42 30.60 34.09
C VAL A 425 -71.16 31.93 34.19
N MET A 426 -71.27 32.69 33.09
CA MET A 426 -72.00 33.96 33.07
C MET A 426 -73.52 33.81 33.22
N ASN A 427 -74.05 32.59 33.03
CA ASN A 427 -75.49 32.30 33.05
C ASN A 427 -75.98 31.63 34.35
N SER A 428 -75.12 31.38 35.35
CA SER A 428 -75.47 30.56 36.52
C SER A 428 -75.43 31.32 37.86
N THR A 429 -76.41 31.06 38.74
CA THR A 429 -76.60 31.75 40.02
C THR A 429 -75.62 31.36 41.14
N ASN A 430 -74.68 30.44 40.91
CA ASN A 430 -73.77 29.90 41.93
C ASN A 430 -72.37 30.54 41.88
N ARG A 431 -72.29 31.87 42.10
CA ARG A 431 -71.07 32.67 41.92
C ARG A 431 -69.85 32.19 42.74
N GLU A 432 -70.06 31.66 43.95
CA GLU A 432 -68.95 31.22 44.83
C GLU A 432 -68.27 29.93 44.37
N LYS A 433 -69.05 28.89 43.99
CA LYS A 433 -68.50 27.64 43.43
C LYS A 433 -67.74 27.90 42.12
N LEU A 434 -68.18 28.92 41.40
CA LEU A 434 -67.59 29.41 40.18
C LEU A 434 -66.25 30.11 40.42
N GLU A 435 -66.17 31.12 41.29
CA GLU A 435 -64.88 31.79 41.56
C GLU A 435 -63.84 30.80 42.13
N ALA A 436 -64.27 29.82 42.94
CA ALA A 436 -63.40 28.71 43.35
C ALA A 436 -62.87 27.87 42.16
N ALA A 437 -63.72 27.56 41.18
CA ALA A 437 -63.31 26.82 39.97
C ALA A 437 -62.39 27.65 39.05
N LYS A 438 -62.64 28.96 38.88
CA LYS A 438 -61.74 29.87 38.15
C LYS A 438 -60.38 29.97 38.82
N GLU A 439 -60.35 30.12 40.14
CA GLU A 439 -59.10 30.22 40.88
C GLU A 439 -58.29 28.91 40.81
N GLU A 440 -58.95 27.76 40.79
CA GLU A 440 -58.28 26.46 40.61
C GLU A 440 -57.73 26.28 39.19
N ILE A 441 -58.49 26.64 38.14
CA ILE A 441 -57.98 26.66 36.76
C ILE A 441 -56.82 27.66 36.61
N ALA A 442 -56.86 28.80 37.31
CA ALA A 442 -55.77 29.78 37.32
C ALA A 442 -54.53 29.30 38.09
N LYS A 443 -54.66 28.35 39.04
CA LYS A 443 -53.51 27.64 39.63
C LYS A 443 -52.98 26.58 38.67
N GLU A 444 -53.85 25.81 38.06
CA GLU A 444 -53.50 24.75 37.10
C GLU A 444 -52.77 25.32 35.87
N ASN A 445 -53.26 26.42 35.29
CA ASN A 445 -52.59 27.15 34.22
C ASN A 445 -51.23 27.72 34.64
N ARG A 446 -51.07 28.21 35.89
CA ARG A 446 -49.77 28.67 36.40
C ARG A 446 -48.77 27.52 36.59
N LEU A 447 -49.23 26.37 37.08
CA LEU A 447 -48.42 25.15 37.17
C LEU A 447 -48.02 24.63 35.78
N LEU A 448 -48.95 24.67 34.82
CA LEU A 448 -48.70 24.26 33.44
C LEU A 448 -47.72 25.19 32.72
N TYR A 449 -47.81 26.51 32.95
CA TYR A 449 -46.84 27.49 32.48
C TYR A 449 -45.44 27.21 33.04
N LEU A 450 -45.31 27.05 34.36
CA LEU A 450 -44.05 26.68 35.02
C LEU A 450 -43.47 25.35 34.52
N ALA A 451 -44.33 24.36 34.23
CA ALA A 451 -43.90 23.09 33.64
C ALA A 451 -43.39 23.26 32.20
N THR A 452 -44.03 24.10 31.37
CA THR A 452 -43.54 24.40 30.02
C THR A 452 -42.23 25.20 30.02
N LEU A 453 -42.03 26.08 31.01
CA LEU A 453 -40.80 26.85 31.15
C LEU A 453 -39.62 25.94 31.57
N LYS A 454 -39.83 25.08 32.57
CA LYS A 454 -38.86 24.02 32.93
C LYS A 454 -38.54 23.08 31.77
N LYS A 455 -39.54 22.72 30.95
CA LYS A 455 -39.28 21.89 29.77
C LYS A 455 -38.36 22.62 28.78
N LYS A 456 -38.61 23.91 28.48
CA LYS A 456 -37.72 24.71 27.63
C LYS A 456 -36.29 24.79 28.18
N GLU A 457 -36.13 25.01 29.49
CA GLU A 457 -34.80 25.00 30.13
C GLU A 457 -34.09 23.64 30.03
N GLU A 458 -34.83 22.52 30.09
CA GLU A 458 -34.27 21.17 29.90
C GLU A 458 -33.93 20.88 28.42
N ASP A 459 -34.80 21.29 27.49
CA ASP A 459 -34.60 21.15 26.04
C ASP A 459 -33.39 21.99 25.56
N GLU A 460 -33.19 23.19 26.11
CA GLU A 460 -32.03 24.06 25.82
C GLU A 460 -30.71 23.47 26.36
N LYS A 461 -30.72 22.94 27.59
CA LYS A 461 -29.56 22.21 28.15
C LYS A 461 -29.23 20.97 27.34
N PHE A 462 -30.24 20.23 26.86
CA PHE A 462 -30.04 19.09 25.97
C PHE A 462 -29.44 19.53 24.62
N LEU A 463 -29.94 20.60 24.02
CA LEU A 463 -29.42 21.13 22.76
C LEU A 463 -27.94 21.56 22.89
N LYS A 464 -27.56 22.16 24.02
CA LYS A 464 -26.16 22.48 24.30
C LYS A 464 -25.28 21.23 24.38
N LEU A 465 -25.74 20.20 25.11
CA LEU A 465 -25.03 18.92 25.23
C LEU A 465 -24.87 18.19 23.88
N VAL A 466 -25.86 18.30 22.99
CA VAL A 466 -25.79 17.75 21.63
C VAL A 466 -24.73 18.47 20.80
N LYS A 467 -24.67 19.81 20.85
CA LYS A 467 -23.63 20.59 20.17
C LYS A 467 -22.22 20.25 20.68
N GLU A 468 -22.06 20.10 21.99
CA GLU A 468 -20.80 19.67 22.62
C GLU A 468 -20.37 18.28 22.06
N GLN A 469 -21.29 17.31 21.98
CA GLN A 469 -21.00 16.01 21.36
C GLN A 469 -20.76 16.04 19.85
N GLU A 470 -21.39 16.94 19.10
CA GLU A 470 -21.13 17.11 17.66
C GLU A 470 -19.71 17.65 17.43
N GLN A 471 -19.29 18.62 18.25
CA GLN A 471 -17.94 19.16 18.22
C GLN A 471 -16.88 18.13 18.66
N GLU A 472 -17.16 17.31 19.68
CA GLU A 472 -16.31 16.18 20.05
C GLU A 472 -16.16 15.16 18.91
N LYS A 473 -17.26 14.77 18.25
CA LYS A 473 -17.23 13.84 17.11
C LYS A 473 -16.42 14.40 15.94
N GLU A 474 -16.53 15.69 15.68
CA GLU A 474 -15.77 16.35 14.61
C GLU A 474 -14.28 16.44 14.94
N ASN A 475 -13.92 16.72 16.20
CA ASN A 475 -12.54 16.67 16.67
C ASN A 475 -11.94 15.25 16.56
N VAL A 476 -12.73 14.21 16.89
CA VAL A 476 -12.31 12.80 16.72
C VAL A 476 -12.11 12.46 15.25
N ARG A 477 -12.98 12.91 14.33
CA ARG A 477 -12.80 12.70 12.87
C ARG A 477 -11.51 13.32 12.35
N LYS A 478 -11.22 14.57 12.73
CA LYS A 478 -9.97 15.25 12.37
C LYS A 478 -8.75 14.47 12.86
N MET A 479 -8.79 14.03 14.13
CA MET A 479 -7.72 13.21 14.70
C MET A 479 -7.56 11.85 13.99
N VAL A 480 -8.63 11.21 13.52
CA VAL A 480 -8.56 9.99 12.70
C VAL A 480 -7.89 10.27 11.35
N TYR A 481 -8.29 11.33 10.65
CA TYR A 481 -7.69 11.75 9.38
C TYR A 481 -6.19 12.06 9.52
N ASP A 482 -5.80 12.79 10.58
CA ASP A 482 -4.39 13.09 10.87
C ASP A 482 -3.58 11.80 11.13
N LEU A 483 -4.17 10.81 11.83
CA LEU A 483 -3.54 9.51 12.07
C LEU A 483 -3.45 8.65 10.80
N GLU A 484 -4.44 8.70 9.91
CA GLU A 484 -4.39 8.03 8.60
C GLU A 484 -3.26 8.61 7.72
N MET A 485 -3.10 9.94 7.71
CA MET A 485 -1.98 10.61 7.05
C MET A 485 -0.62 10.25 7.66
N GLN A 486 -0.52 10.18 8.99
CA GLN A 486 0.70 9.72 9.68
C GLN A 486 1.02 8.25 9.37
N LEU A 487 0.00 7.37 9.28
CA LEU A 487 0.17 5.96 8.93
C LEU A 487 0.68 5.80 7.49
N ALA A 488 0.11 6.53 6.53
CA ALA A 488 0.58 6.54 5.15
C ALA A 488 2.02 7.06 5.03
N SER A 489 2.37 8.09 5.82
CA SER A 489 3.75 8.58 5.92
C SER A 489 4.69 7.50 6.48
N LYS A 490 4.32 6.85 7.59
CA LYS A 490 5.10 5.75 8.20
C LYS A 490 5.36 4.62 7.21
N GLN A 491 4.35 4.16 6.49
CA GLN A 491 4.49 3.09 5.48
C GLN A 491 5.47 3.48 4.36
N LYS A 492 5.44 4.74 3.93
CA LYS A 492 6.39 5.27 2.95
C LYS A 492 7.83 5.27 3.50
N LEU A 493 8.03 5.72 4.74
CA LEU A 493 9.34 5.72 5.40
C LEU A 493 9.90 4.31 5.58
N GLU A 494 9.05 3.35 5.93
CA GLU A 494 9.42 1.94 6.07
C GLU A 494 9.91 1.33 4.73
N LEU A 495 9.24 1.65 3.61
CA LEU A 495 9.69 1.27 2.26
C LEU A 495 11.01 1.95 1.87
N GLU A 496 11.18 3.25 2.16
CA GLU A 496 12.43 3.98 1.91
C GLU A 496 13.60 3.38 2.72
N ARG A 497 13.36 3.04 4.00
CA ARG A 497 14.33 2.42 4.91
C ARG A 497 14.80 1.06 4.41
N GLU A 498 13.88 0.16 4.03
CA GLU A 498 14.26 -1.17 3.52
C GLU A 498 14.95 -1.10 2.15
N LEU A 499 14.58 -0.13 1.30
CA LEU A 499 15.31 0.15 0.06
C LEU A 499 16.75 0.61 0.35
N LEU A 500 16.96 1.50 1.33
CA LEU A 500 18.29 1.94 1.75
C LEU A 500 19.10 0.79 2.37
N ARG A 501 18.48 -0.05 3.22
CA ARG A 501 19.09 -1.26 3.79
C ARG A 501 19.58 -2.21 2.70
N GLY A 502 18.73 -2.55 1.72
CA GLY A 502 19.07 -3.43 0.60
C GLY A 502 20.15 -2.84 -0.31
N ASN A 503 20.10 -1.54 -0.61
CA ASN A 503 21.17 -0.86 -1.34
C ASN A 503 22.52 -0.94 -0.61
N LEU A 504 22.52 -0.73 0.70
CA LEU A 504 23.72 -0.79 1.55
C LEU A 504 24.30 -2.22 1.61
N GLU A 505 23.45 -3.24 1.58
CA GLU A 505 23.86 -4.64 1.44
C GLU A 505 24.54 -4.91 0.08
N VAL A 506 23.94 -4.46 -1.03
CA VAL A 506 24.55 -4.57 -2.37
C VAL A 506 25.90 -3.85 -2.43
N TRP A 507 26.01 -2.64 -1.87
CA TRP A 507 27.27 -1.89 -1.83
C TRP A 507 28.35 -2.56 -0.96
N LYS A 508 27.99 -3.29 0.10
CA LYS A 508 28.94 -4.11 0.87
C LYS A 508 29.54 -5.26 0.06
N TYR A 509 28.76 -5.88 -0.83
CA TYR A 509 29.24 -6.98 -1.68
C TYR A 509 29.98 -6.52 -2.96
N MET A 510 29.73 -5.29 -3.43
CA MET A 510 30.36 -4.75 -4.65
C MET A 510 31.58 -3.83 -4.40
N GLY A 511 31.94 -3.57 -3.14
CA GLY A 511 33.03 -2.66 -2.80
C GLY A 511 34.42 -3.31 -2.82
N GLU A 512 35.22 -3.01 -3.84
CA GLU A 512 36.69 -2.95 -3.69
C GLU A 512 37.07 -1.78 -2.74
N GLU A 513 38.28 -1.78 -2.16
CA GLU A 513 38.74 -0.82 -1.12
C GLU A 513 38.96 0.64 -1.61
N ASP A 514 38.21 1.07 -2.62
CA ASP A 514 38.25 2.41 -3.19
C ASP A 514 37.58 3.45 -2.27
N ALA A 515 38.24 4.61 -2.12
CA ALA A 515 37.74 5.72 -1.30
C ALA A 515 36.32 6.20 -1.70
N LYS A 516 35.94 6.05 -2.98
CA LYS A 516 34.60 6.41 -3.48
C LYS A 516 33.51 5.44 -3.02
N SER A 517 33.82 4.14 -2.95
CA SER A 517 32.92 3.12 -2.42
C SER A 517 32.62 3.38 -0.95
N LYS A 518 33.64 3.82 -0.21
CA LYS A 518 33.54 4.20 1.20
C LYS A 518 32.68 5.46 1.40
N GLU A 519 32.93 6.52 0.64
CA GLU A 519 32.12 7.75 0.67
C GLU A 519 30.62 7.49 0.34
N MET A 520 30.34 6.57 -0.59
CA MET A 520 28.97 6.18 -0.93
C MET A 520 28.31 5.34 0.17
N LEU A 521 29.06 4.43 0.81
CA LEU A 521 28.60 3.67 1.97
C LEU A 521 28.29 4.59 3.16
N ASP A 522 29.15 5.56 3.46
CA ASP A 522 28.94 6.51 4.57
C ASP A 522 27.67 7.35 4.35
N LYS A 523 27.42 7.81 3.11
CA LYS A 523 26.18 8.52 2.73
C LYS A 523 24.93 7.65 2.88
N LEU A 524 25.00 6.36 2.55
CA LEU A 524 23.89 5.43 2.74
C LEU A 524 23.64 5.13 4.23
N HIS A 525 24.67 5.10 5.08
CA HIS A 525 24.50 4.92 6.53
C HIS A 525 23.84 6.14 7.18
N GLU A 526 24.27 7.37 6.88
CA GLU A 526 23.63 8.56 7.46
C GLU A 526 22.17 8.73 6.98
N ALA A 527 21.88 8.50 5.70
CA ALA A 527 20.50 8.54 5.19
C ALA A 527 19.60 7.44 5.81
N LEU A 528 20.16 6.26 6.10
CA LEU A 528 19.43 5.20 6.80
C LEU A 528 19.16 5.58 8.27
N LYS A 529 20.15 6.19 8.94
CA LYS A 529 20.07 6.64 10.32
C LYS A 529 19.04 7.76 10.52
N GLU A 530 18.99 8.75 9.63
CA GLU A 530 17.97 9.80 9.64
C GLU A 530 16.55 9.19 9.57
N LYS A 531 16.37 8.14 8.75
CA LYS A 531 15.10 7.41 8.61
C LYS A 531 14.79 6.51 9.81
N ASP A 532 15.81 5.93 10.46
CA ASP A 532 15.65 5.21 11.73
C ASP A 532 15.16 6.16 12.84
N GLU A 533 15.76 7.35 12.97
CA GLU A 533 15.38 8.37 13.96
C GLU A 533 13.93 8.89 13.72
N GLU A 534 13.53 9.11 12.46
CA GLU A 534 12.17 9.52 12.08
C GLU A 534 11.12 8.44 12.47
N MET A 535 11.45 7.16 12.28
CA MET A 535 10.61 6.03 12.67
C MET A 535 10.48 5.86 14.19
N GLU A 536 11.57 6.00 14.95
CA GLU A 536 11.56 5.92 16.42
C GLU A 536 10.64 6.98 17.05
N HIS A 537 10.62 8.20 16.49
CA HIS A 537 9.70 9.25 16.92
C HIS A 537 8.21 8.85 16.73
N ILE A 538 7.87 8.29 15.57
CA ILE A 538 6.51 7.82 15.27
C ILE A 538 6.09 6.66 16.19
N ASP A 539 7.00 5.73 16.47
CA ASP A 539 6.69 4.60 17.36
C ASP A 539 6.55 5.00 18.83
N SER A 540 7.30 6.00 19.29
CA SER A 540 7.09 6.64 20.61
C SER A 540 5.70 7.28 20.74
N MET A 541 5.23 7.95 19.69
CA MET A 541 3.87 8.50 19.62
C MET A 541 2.80 7.39 19.70
N ASN A 542 2.98 6.31 18.94
CA ASN A 542 2.07 5.16 18.95
C ASN A 542 2.00 4.47 20.32
N GLN A 543 3.14 4.28 21.00
CA GLN A 543 3.16 3.75 22.37
C GLN A 543 2.36 4.64 23.34
N THR A 544 2.47 5.95 23.19
CA THR A 544 1.72 6.92 24.00
C THR A 544 0.20 6.81 23.76
N LEU A 545 -0.23 6.61 22.51
CA LEU A 545 -1.64 6.38 22.17
C LEU A 545 -2.16 5.07 22.76
N ILE A 546 -1.39 3.97 22.69
CA ILE A 546 -1.75 2.68 23.29
C ILE A 546 -1.92 2.81 24.81
N ILE A 547 -1.04 3.56 25.48
CA ILE A 547 -1.16 3.82 26.94
C ILE A 547 -2.43 4.62 27.25
N LYS A 548 -2.79 5.62 26.44
CA LYS A 548 -4.05 6.37 26.60
C LYS A 548 -5.27 5.47 26.38
N GLN A 549 -5.29 4.68 25.31
CA GLN A 549 -6.40 3.77 25.00
C GLN A 549 -6.65 2.74 26.11
N ARG A 550 -5.58 2.20 26.72
CA ARG A 550 -5.70 1.30 27.88
C ARG A 550 -6.36 2.02 29.05
N ARG A 551 -5.90 3.21 29.42
CA ARG A 551 -6.52 4.01 30.51
C ARG A 551 -8.00 4.29 30.25
N THR A 552 -8.39 4.70 29.04
CA THR A 552 -9.80 4.96 28.72
C THR A 552 -10.66 3.69 28.73
N ASN A 553 -10.08 2.53 28.39
CA ASN A 553 -10.76 1.24 28.51
C ASN A 553 -10.89 0.81 29.99
N ASP A 554 -9.86 1.04 30.81
CA ASP A 554 -9.89 0.75 32.25
C ASP A 554 -10.95 1.63 32.95
N GLU A 555 -11.03 2.92 32.60
CA GLU A 555 -12.07 3.86 33.05
C GLU A 555 -13.48 3.40 32.61
N LEU A 556 -13.64 2.92 31.37
CA LEU A 556 -14.91 2.43 30.86
C LEU A 556 -15.38 1.14 31.55
N GLU A 557 -14.48 0.19 31.78
CA GLU A 557 -14.81 -1.05 32.51
C GLU A 557 -15.06 -0.78 34.01
N GLU A 558 -14.39 0.20 34.63
CA GLU A 558 -14.71 0.61 36.01
C GLU A 558 -16.10 1.24 36.10
N ALA A 559 -16.43 2.17 35.19
CA ALA A 559 -17.77 2.74 35.09
C ALA A 559 -18.84 1.67 34.80
N LYS A 560 -18.49 0.60 34.06
CA LYS A 560 -19.38 -0.53 33.78
C LYS A 560 -19.61 -1.37 35.05
N LYS A 561 -18.59 -1.61 35.87
CA LYS A 561 -18.73 -2.31 37.17
C LYS A 561 -19.61 -1.53 38.14
N GLU A 562 -19.40 -0.22 38.26
CA GLU A 562 -20.21 0.67 39.10
C GLU A 562 -21.67 0.65 38.65
N LEU A 563 -21.92 0.90 37.36
CA LEU A 563 -23.25 0.86 36.74
C LEU A 563 -23.96 -0.51 36.94
N THR A 564 -23.21 -1.60 36.78
CA THR A 564 -23.72 -2.97 37.00
C THR A 564 -24.09 -3.19 38.46
N THR A 565 -23.24 -2.76 39.40
CA THR A 565 -23.48 -2.88 40.85
C THR A 565 -24.75 -2.13 41.27
N ASP A 566 -24.92 -0.89 40.80
CA ASP A 566 -26.11 -0.09 41.09
C ASP A 566 -27.38 -0.64 40.45
N LEU A 567 -27.30 -1.19 39.23
CA LEU A 567 -28.43 -1.84 38.57
C LEU A 567 -28.88 -3.11 39.29
N VAL A 568 -27.99 -3.87 39.95
CA VAL A 568 -28.41 -4.98 40.83
C VAL A 568 -29.28 -4.45 41.97
N ASN A 569 -28.86 -3.36 42.63
CA ASN A 569 -29.58 -2.77 43.77
C ASN A 569 -30.91 -2.10 43.38
N MET A 570 -30.99 -1.56 42.16
CA MET A 570 -32.17 -0.84 41.64
C MET A 570 -33.18 -1.74 40.90
N SER A 571 -32.80 -2.95 40.50
CA SER A 571 -33.65 -3.79 39.66
C SER A 571 -34.78 -4.46 40.43
N SER A 572 -35.99 -4.39 39.89
CA SER A 572 -37.16 -5.14 40.35
C SER A 572 -37.50 -6.26 39.36
N ALA A 573 -38.35 -7.21 39.77
CA ALA A 573 -38.83 -8.30 38.89
C ALA A 573 -39.66 -7.86 37.66
N ARG A 574 -39.75 -6.56 37.37
CA ARG A 574 -40.38 -5.97 36.17
C ARG A 574 -39.45 -5.01 35.41
N SER A 575 -38.15 -5.00 35.72
CA SER A 575 -37.18 -4.15 35.03
C SER A 575 -37.03 -4.57 33.56
N ILE A 576 -36.97 -3.59 32.66
CA ILE A 576 -36.71 -3.85 31.23
C ILE A 576 -35.21 -4.06 31.00
N VAL A 577 -34.38 -3.23 31.64
CA VAL A 577 -32.92 -3.35 31.65
C VAL A 577 -32.46 -3.61 33.08
N GLY A 578 -31.50 -4.51 33.26
CA GLY A 578 -30.91 -4.86 34.55
C GLY A 578 -29.65 -5.69 34.35
N VAL A 579 -29.27 -6.46 35.37
CA VAL A 579 -28.10 -7.35 35.31
C VAL A 579 -28.56 -8.79 35.21
N LYS A 580 -28.01 -9.54 34.26
CA LYS A 580 -28.13 -11.00 34.16
C LYS A 580 -26.76 -11.61 34.44
N LYS A 581 -26.70 -12.66 35.24
CA LYS A 581 -25.47 -13.44 35.41
C LYS A 581 -25.45 -14.55 34.36
N MET A 582 -24.55 -14.44 33.40
CA MET A 582 -24.42 -15.41 32.31
C MET A 582 -23.81 -16.71 32.86
N GLY A 583 -24.48 -17.83 32.63
CA GLY A 583 -24.09 -19.14 33.16
C GLY A 583 -24.51 -19.42 34.61
N GLU A 584 -25.37 -18.58 35.21
CA GLU A 584 -26.11 -18.95 36.42
C GLU A 584 -27.32 -19.83 36.03
N LEU A 585 -27.60 -20.89 36.80
CA LEU A 585 -28.76 -21.74 36.56
C LEU A 585 -30.04 -20.95 36.87
N ASP A 586 -31.01 -20.91 35.96
CA ASP A 586 -32.32 -20.32 36.28
C ASP A 586 -33.06 -21.24 37.25
N ASN A 587 -32.84 -20.99 38.54
CA ASN A 587 -33.46 -21.73 39.62
C ASN A 587 -34.99 -21.74 39.53
N LYS A 588 -35.65 -20.69 39.01
CA LYS A 588 -37.12 -20.69 38.90
C LYS A 588 -37.59 -21.60 37.77
N ALA A 589 -36.93 -21.55 36.61
CA ALA A 589 -37.23 -22.44 35.49
C ALA A 589 -36.89 -23.90 35.83
N PHE A 590 -35.72 -24.16 36.41
CA PHE A 590 -35.29 -25.51 36.79
C PHE A 590 -36.20 -26.14 37.85
N LEU A 591 -36.55 -25.40 38.91
CA LEU A 591 -37.51 -25.85 39.92
C LEU A 591 -38.89 -26.10 39.31
N ALA A 592 -39.35 -25.25 38.38
CA ALA A 592 -40.62 -25.46 37.69
C ALA A 592 -40.62 -26.74 36.84
N SER A 593 -39.53 -27.02 36.12
CA SER A 593 -39.37 -28.24 35.32
C SER A 593 -39.29 -29.53 36.15
N CYS A 594 -38.83 -29.46 37.39
CA CYS A 594 -38.68 -30.64 38.26
C CYS A 594 -39.93 -30.95 39.12
N LYS A 595 -40.89 -30.01 39.26
CA LYS A 595 -42.10 -30.15 40.09
C LYS A 595 -43.04 -31.29 39.71
N GLU A 596 -42.95 -31.83 38.49
CA GLU A 596 -43.76 -32.98 38.07
C GLU A 596 -43.19 -34.33 38.57
N LYS A 597 -41.96 -34.36 39.10
CA LYS A 597 -41.24 -35.61 39.43
C LYS A 597 -40.83 -35.76 40.89
N THR A 598 -40.72 -34.68 41.67
CA THR A 598 -40.37 -34.74 43.11
C THR A 598 -41.29 -33.85 43.94
N ALA A 599 -41.68 -34.35 45.12
CA ALA A 599 -42.77 -33.79 45.93
C ALA A 599 -42.32 -32.89 47.11
N ASP A 600 -41.02 -32.71 47.31
CA ASP A 600 -40.45 -31.97 48.44
C ASP A 600 -39.61 -30.77 47.97
N GLU A 601 -39.92 -29.59 48.51
CA GLU A 601 -39.31 -28.31 48.14
C GLU A 601 -37.86 -28.19 48.65
N LEU A 602 -37.53 -28.84 49.77
CA LEU A 602 -36.17 -28.88 50.30
C LEU A 602 -35.24 -29.71 49.39
N SER A 603 -35.70 -30.90 49.00
CA SER A 603 -35.01 -31.80 48.07
C SER A 603 -34.78 -31.17 46.69
N LEU A 604 -35.74 -30.37 46.22
CA LEU A 604 -35.63 -29.62 44.96
C LEU A 604 -34.55 -28.52 45.02
N SER A 605 -34.43 -27.80 46.14
CA SER A 605 -33.39 -26.78 46.31
C SER A 605 -31.98 -27.39 46.38
N ILE A 606 -31.84 -28.58 46.99
CA ILE A 606 -30.55 -29.31 47.03
C ILE A 606 -30.14 -29.74 45.62
N LEU A 607 -31.12 -30.15 44.78
CA LEU A 607 -30.89 -30.57 43.40
C LEU A 607 -30.45 -29.41 42.49
N CYS A 608 -31.02 -28.20 42.69
CA CYS A 608 -30.53 -26.97 42.07
C CYS A 608 -29.04 -26.73 42.35
N SER A 609 -28.67 -26.63 43.63
CA SER A 609 -27.28 -26.35 44.02
C SER A 609 -26.30 -27.42 43.53
N LYS A 610 -26.70 -28.70 43.53
CA LYS A 610 -25.90 -29.77 42.92
C LYS A 610 -25.60 -29.48 41.45
N TRP A 611 -26.58 -29.10 40.65
CA TRP A 611 -26.35 -28.81 39.23
C TRP A 611 -25.61 -27.49 39.00
N GLU A 612 -25.79 -26.47 39.85
CA GLU A 612 -24.94 -25.27 39.84
C GLU A 612 -23.47 -25.59 40.11
N ASP A 613 -23.18 -26.47 41.07
CA ASP A 613 -21.82 -26.91 41.38
C ASP A 613 -21.22 -27.77 40.25
N GLU A 614 -22.00 -28.69 39.67
CA GLU A 614 -21.58 -29.48 38.51
C GLU A 614 -21.20 -28.57 37.32
N ILE A 615 -22.05 -27.59 36.95
CA ILE A 615 -21.78 -26.62 35.86
C ILE A 615 -20.48 -25.83 36.08
N ARG A 616 -20.06 -25.64 37.34
CA ARG A 616 -18.84 -24.91 37.70
C ARG A 616 -17.58 -25.79 37.75
N GLN A 617 -17.69 -27.13 37.67
CA GLN A 617 -16.53 -28.04 37.66
C GLN A 617 -15.69 -27.81 36.37
N PRO A 618 -14.42 -27.37 36.47
CA PRO A 618 -13.56 -27.21 35.30
C PRO A 618 -13.34 -28.52 34.51
N GLU A 619 -13.43 -29.66 35.19
CA GLU A 619 -13.25 -31.00 34.64
C GLU A 619 -14.43 -31.45 33.76
N TRP A 620 -15.62 -30.85 33.93
CA TRP A 620 -16.79 -31.17 33.12
C TRP A 620 -16.94 -30.17 31.97
N HIS A 621 -16.50 -30.57 30.79
CA HIS A 621 -16.59 -29.78 29.56
C HIS A 621 -17.32 -30.57 28.46
N PRO A 622 -18.67 -30.56 28.46
CA PRO A 622 -19.51 -31.37 27.57
C PRO A 622 -19.58 -30.82 26.13
N PHE A 623 -18.46 -30.36 25.56
CA PHE A 623 -18.41 -29.69 24.26
C PHE A 623 -17.53 -30.42 23.24
N LYS A 624 -17.89 -30.32 21.96
CA LYS A 624 -17.14 -30.78 20.78
C LYS A 624 -16.95 -29.60 19.82
N VAL A 625 -15.75 -29.48 19.26
CA VAL A 625 -15.45 -28.48 18.23
C VAL A 625 -15.96 -28.98 16.87
N ILE A 626 -16.70 -28.15 16.16
CA ILE A 626 -17.07 -28.34 14.75
C ILE A 626 -16.53 -27.18 13.91
N ASP A 627 -16.13 -27.44 12.68
CA ASP A 627 -15.81 -26.37 11.72
C ASP A 627 -17.07 -25.97 10.96
N VAL A 628 -17.42 -24.68 11.02
CA VAL A 628 -18.53 -24.08 10.29
C VAL A 628 -18.01 -22.91 9.47
N GLY A 629 -17.52 -23.20 8.27
CA GLY A 629 -17.08 -22.19 7.30
C GLY A 629 -15.71 -21.59 7.60
N GLY A 630 -14.77 -22.37 8.16
CA GLY A 630 -13.44 -21.91 8.55
C GLY A 630 -13.38 -21.33 9.96
N GLN A 631 -14.49 -21.38 10.71
CA GLN A 631 -14.55 -21.01 12.13
C GLN A 631 -14.88 -22.24 12.98
N ALA A 632 -13.97 -22.56 13.89
CA ALA A 632 -14.17 -23.54 14.94
C ALA A 632 -15.24 -23.04 15.93
N LYS A 633 -16.34 -23.78 16.07
CA LYS A 633 -17.43 -23.51 17.02
C LYS A 633 -17.60 -24.69 17.96
N GLU A 634 -17.72 -24.41 19.25
CA GLU A 634 -17.98 -25.43 20.27
C GLU A 634 -19.50 -25.63 20.43
N ILE A 635 -19.95 -26.88 20.25
CA ILE A 635 -21.34 -27.29 20.48
C ILE A 635 -21.38 -28.43 21.49
N ILE A 636 -22.51 -28.63 22.15
CA ILE A 636 -22.64 -29.66 23.18
C ILE A 636 -22.56 -31.07 22.58
N ARG A 637 -21.97 -32.00 23.34
CA ARG A 637 -21.92 -33.43 23.06
C ARG A 637 -23.27 -34.06 23.38
N GLU A 638 -23.90 -34.63 22.36
CA GLU A 638 -25.16 -35.37 22.49
C GLU A 638 -24.99 -36.68 23.27
N ASP A 639 -23.76 -37.18 23.35
CA ASP A 639 -23.34 -38.41 24.02
C ASP A 639 -22.82 -38.20 25.45
N ASP A 640 -22.89 -36.98 26.01
CA ASP A 640 -22.45 -36.71 27.39
C ASP A 640 -23.30 -37.48 28.44
N GLU A 641 -22.63 -38.31 29.24
CA GLU A 641 -23.26 -39.21 30.20
C GLU A 641 -24.06 -38.45 31.28
N LYS A 642 -23.57 -37.29 31.75
CA LYS A 642 -24.24 -36.49 32.79
C LYS A 642 -25.50 -35.82 32.21
N LEU A 643 -25.44 -35.25 31.01
CA LEU A 643 -26.61 -34.66 30.34
C LEU A 643 -27.66 -35.72 29.96
N GLN A 644 -27.24 -36.91 29.52
CA GLN A 644 -28.17 -38.01 29.23
C GLN A 644 -28.85 -38.54 30.51
N ALA A 645 -28.09 -38.69 31.61
CA ALA A 645 -28.66 -39.06 32.91
C ALA A 645 -29.68 -38.00 33.40
N LEU A 646 -29.32 -36.71 33.34
CA LEU A 646 -30.22 -35.59 33.65
C LEU A 646 -31.52 -35.63 32.85
N LYS A 647 -31.42 -35.89 31.53
CA LYS A 647 -32.56 -35.96 30.63
C LYS A 647 -33.47 -37.15 30.91
N ALA A 648 -32.91 -38.28 31.32
CA ALA A 648 -33.68 -39.46 31.75
C ALA A 648 -34.36 -39.23 33.12
N GLU A 649 -33.61 -38.77 34.12
CA GLU A 649 -34.08 -38.58 35.49
C GLU A 649 -35.09 -37.43 35.61
N LEU A 650 -34.71 -36.21 35.19
CA LEU A 650 -35.51 -35.00 35.40
C LEU A 650 -36.31 -34.57 34.16
N GLY A 651 -35.95 -35.06 32.97
CA GLY A 651 -36.68 -34.79 31.73
C GLY A 651 -36.08 -33.66 30.89
N VAL A 652 -36.65 -33.46 29.69
CA VAL A 652 -36.10 -32.59 28.66
C VAL A 652 -36.03 -31.13 29.10
N GLN A 653 -37.04 -30.61 29.80
CA GLN A 653 -37.04 -29.20 30.23
C GLN A 653 -35.94 -28.89 31.26
N ALA A 654 -35.69 -29.79 32.21
CA ALA A 654 -34.59 -29.61 33.19
C ALA A 654 -33.21 -29.72 32.52
N HIS A 655 -33.07 -30.64 31.55
CA HIS A 655 -31.90 -30.73 30.68
C HIS A 655 -31.64 -29.42 29.91
N ASP A 656 -32.67 -28.86 29.27
CA ASP A 656 -32.51 -27.67 28.43
C ASP A 656 -32.13 -26.42 29.23
N VAL A 657 -32.58 -26.29 30.49
CA VAL A 657 -32.17 -25.21 31.39
C VAL A 657 -30.69 -25.33 31.82
N VAL A 658 -30.21 -26.54 32.11
CA VAL A 658 -28.78 -26.80 32.41
C VAL A 658 -27.91 -26.59 31.17
N VAL A 659 -28.35 -27.06 30.01
CA VAL A 659 -27.71 -26.83 28.70
C VAL A 659 -27.59 -25.34 28.39
N LYS A 660 -28.64 -24.54 28.65
CA LYS A 660 -28.59 -23.09 28.48
C LYS A 660 -27.54 -22.44 29.38
N ALA A 661 -27.48 -22.82 30.66
CA ALA A 661 -26.46 -22.32 31.59
C ALA A 661 -25.04 -22.71 31.17
N LEU A 662 -24.82 -23.94 30.68
CA LEU A 662 -23.53 -24.38 30.14
C LEU A 662 -23.10 -23.59 28.89
N LEU A 663 -24.02 -23.34 27.95
CA LEU A 663 -23.75 -22.53 26.76
C LEU A 663 -23.36 -21.11 27.13
N GLU A 664 -24.13 -20.46 28.01
CA GLU A 664 -23.81 -19.11 28.50
C GLU A 664 -22.48 -19.08 29.29
N MET A 665 -22.16 -20.11 30.07
CA MET A 665 -20.86 -20.23 30.75
C MET A 665 -19.71 -20.35 29.76
N ASN A 666 -19.87 -21.08 28.66
CA ASN A 666 -18.82 -21.29 27.67
C ASN A 666 -18.65 -20.09 26.72
N GLU A 667 -19.71 -19.34 26.45
CA GLU A 667 -19.65 -18.10 25.66
C GLU A 667 -19.00 -16.95 26.44
N TYR A 668 -19.33 -16.78 27.72
CA TYR A 668 -18.90 -15.61 28.51
C TYR A 668 -17.70 -15.88 29.43
N ASN A 669 -17.49 -17.11 29.92
CA ASN A 669 -16.40 -17.43 30.84
C ASN A 669 -15.87 -18.89 30.71
N PRO A 670 -15.40 -19.31 29.52
CA PRO A 670 -15.01 -20.69 29.27
C PRO A 670 -13.88 -21.19 30.18
N SER A 671 -12.94 -20.31 30.55
CA SER A 671 -11.80 -20.67 31.40
C SER A 671 -12.06 -20.50 32.89
N GLY A 672 -12.89 -19.53 33.30
CA GLY A 672 -13.11 -19.21 34.72
C GLY A 672 -14.22 -20.02 35.38
N ARG A 673 -15.20 -20.53 34.62
CA ARG A 673 -16.32 -21.37 35.12
C ARG A 673 -17.12 -20.76 36.29
N TYR A 674 -17.18 -19.44 36.39
CA TYR A 674 -18.08 -18.73 37.31
C TYR A 674 -19.01 -17.77 36.55
N PRO A 675 -20.26 -17.55 37.01
CA PRO A 675 -21.19 -16.68 36.30
C PRO A 675 -20.70 -15.22 36.25
N ILE A 676 -20.73 -14.61 35.06
CA ILE A 676 -20.33 -13.19 34.88
C ILE A 676 -21.58 -12.30 34.83
N PRO A 677 -21.65 -11.23 35.64
CA PRO A 677 -22.74 -10.25 35.55
C PRO A 677 -22.56 -9.37 34.30
N GLU A 678 -23.58 -9.35 33.44
CA GLU A 678 -23.62 -8.50 32.24
C GLU A 678 -24.91 -7.67 32.21
N LEU A 679 -24.84 -6.51 31.57
CA LEU A 679 -25.99 -5.63 31.34
C LEU A 679 -26.91 -6.29 30.32
N TRP A 680 -28.19 -6.47 30.67
CA TRP A 680 -29.16 -7.23 29.87
C TRP A 680 -30.47 -6.48 29.70
N ASN A 681 -31.01 -6.51 28.48
CA ASN A 681 -32.38 -6.10 28.17
C ASN A 681 -33.27 -7.35 28.16
N PHE A 682 -34.07 -7.52 29.21
CA PHE A 682 -34.95 -8.67 29.42
C PHE A 682 -36.19 -8.67 28.51
N LYS A 683 -36.47 -7.57 27.81
CA LYS A 683 -37.57 -7.49 26.82
C LYS A 683 -37.13 -7.96 25.43
N GLU A 684 -35.87 -7.71 25.08
CA GLU A 684 -35.29 -8.05 23.77
C GLU A 684 -34.36 -9.29 23.83
N ASP A 685 -34.23 -9.89 25.02
CA ASP A 685 -33.33 -11.00 25.38
C ASP A 685 -31.93 -10.89 24.78
N ARG A 686 -31.31 -9.72 24.95
CA ARG A 686 -29.96 -9.40 24.47
C ARG A 686 -29.17 -8.59 25.48
N ARG A 687 -27.86 -8.55 25.29
CA ARG A 687 -26.95 -7.62 25.96
C ARG A 687 -27.40 -6.17 25.75
N ALA A 688 -27.44 -5.39 26.83
CA ALA A 688 -27.73 -3.96 26.80
C ALA A 688 -26.41 -3.17 26.76
N PRO A 689 -26.19 -2.27 25.79
CA PRO A 689 -25.03 -1.39 25.79
C PRO A 689 -25.15 -0.34 26.91
N MET A 690 -24.00 0.18 27.36
CA MET A 690 -23.89 1.15 28.47
C MET A 690 -24.88 2.33 28.36
N GLY A 691 -24.99 2.93 27.17
CA GLY A 691 -25.91 4.05 26.93
C GLY A 691 -27.39 3.70 27.06
N GLU A 692 -27.78 2.45 26.77
CA GLU A 692 -29.16 1.97 26.95
C GLU A 692 -29.48 1.80 28.45
N ALA A 693 -28.53 1.25 29.22
CA ALA A 693 -28.64 1.11 30.67
C ALA A 693 -28.71 2.47 31.38
N VAL A 694 -27.85 3.42 31.02
CA VAL A 694 -27.90 4.81 31.53
C VAL A 694 -29.20 5.50 31.15
N ALA A 695 -29.65 5.42 29.89
CA ALA A 695 -30.92 5.98 29.46
C ALA A 695 -32.12 5.39 30.21
N TYR A 696 -32.09 4.08 30.51
CA TYR A 696 -33.10 3.42 31.32
C TYR A 696 -33.12 3.95 32.76
N ILE A 697 -31.97 4.08 33.43
CA ILE A 697 -31.88 4.64 34.79
C ILE A 697 -32.39 6.08 34.83
N VAL A 698 -31.96 6.94 33.89
CA VAL A 698 -32.44 8.33 33.77
C VAL A 698 -33.96 8.37 33.59
N LYS A 699 -34.52 7.46 32.78
CA LYS A 699 -35.97 7.35 32.59
C LYS A 699 -36.71 6.91 33.86
N GLN A 700 -36.19 5.92 34.59
CA GLN A 700 -36.79 5.50 35.87
C GLN A 700 -36.73 6.63 36.91
N TRP A 701 -35.61 7.34 37.00
CA TRP A 701 -35.45 8.50 37.88
C TRP A 701 -36.45 9.61 37.55
N LYS A 702 -36.64 9.94 36.26
CA LYS A 702 -37.68 10.89 35.81
C LYS A 702 -39.09 10.43 36.23
N HIS A 703 -39.44 9.15 36.07
CA HIS A 703 -40.75 8.62 36.52
C HIS A 703 -40.94 8.64 38.04
N LEU A 704 -39.90 8.35 38.83
CA LEU A 704 -39.94 8.42 40.30
C LEU A 704 -40.10 9.86 40.78
N ARG A 705 -39.36 10.81 40.18
CA ARG A 705 -39.47 12.25 40.48
C ARG A 705 -40.85 12.82 40.14
N LEU A 706 -41.46 12.37 39.05
CA LEU A 706 -42.85 12.75 38.70
C LEU A 706 -43.89 12.15 39.65
N ARG A 707 -43.67 10.93 40.17
CA ARG A 707 -44.55 10.34 41.21
C ARG A 707 -44.43 11.05 42.57
N ALA A 708 -43.23 11.48 42.96
CA ALA A 708 -43.01 12.24 44.19
C ALA A 708 -43.61 13.66 44.14
N ALA A 709 -43.91 14.18 42.95
CA ALA A 709 -44.50 15.51 42.74
C ALA A 709 -46.04 15.52 42.63
N ALA A 710 -46.71 14.35 42.73
CA ALA A 710 -48.16 14.27 42.69
C ALA A 710 -48.79 14.54 44.09
N PRO A 711 -49.85 15.37 44.20
CA PRO A 711 -50.44 15.69 45.50
C PRO A 711 -51.19 14.48 46.10
N ILE A 712 -50.95 14.22 47.39
CA ILE A 712 -51.68 13.21 48.16
C ILE A 712 -53.07 13.76 48.50
N ALA A 713 -54.07 13.38 47.70
CA ALA A 713 -55.48 13.70 47.95
C ALA A 713 -56.28 12.44 48.30
N ALA A 714 -56.34 12.09 49.60
CA ALA A 714 -57.52 11.50 50.29
C ALA A 714 -57.16 10.76 51.60
N ARG A 715 -57.09 11.49 52.73
CA ARG A 715 -57.64 11.07 54.03
C ARG A 715 -57.67 12.26 54.98
N GLY A 716 -58.83 12.53 55.57
CA GLY A 716 -59.11 13.80 56.26
C GLY A 716 -58.62 13.88 57.70
N GLY A 717 -58.54 15.11 58.21
CA GLY A 717 -58.26 15.47 59.60
C GLY A 717 -58.42 16.98 59.79
N SER A 718 -59.11 17.40 60.84
CA SER A 718 -59.62 18.78 61.00
C SER A 718 -58.64 19.77 61.65
N GLY A 719 -58.89 21.07 61.43
CA GLY A 719 -58.19 22.20 62.06
C GLY A 719 -57.10 22.80 61.14
N GLY A 720 -57.05 24.10 60.84
CA GLY A 720 -57.74 25.27 61.39
C GLY A 720 -56.74 26.18 62.08
N PHE A 721 -56.35 27.28 61.44
CA PHE A 721 -55.94 28.59 62.01
C PHE A 721 -55.51 29.53 60.86
N ALA A 722 -55.61 30.85 61.07
CA ALA A 722 -55.46 31.87 60.03
C ALA A 722 -54.14 32.65 60.13
N ARG A 723 -53.64 33.23 59.01
CA ARG A 723 -53.54 34.70 58.86
C ARG A 723 -53.12 35.21 57.47
N ARG A 724 -53.95 36.14 56.97
CA ARG A 724 -53.68 37.28 56.07
C ARG A 724 -52.24 37.80 56.02
N MET A 725 -51.73 38.07 54.81
CA MET A 725 -51.06 39.34 54.45
C MET A 725 -51.31 39.71 52.97
N SER A 726 -51.21 40.99 52.66
CA SER A 726 -51.72 41.62 51.43
C SER A 726 -50.62 41.93 50.39
N ALA A 727 -51.03 42.14 49.13
CA ALA A 727 -50.28 42.92 48.14
C ALA A 727 -50.25 44.43 48.52
N PRO A 728 -49.46 45.25 47.80
CA PRO A 728 -50.07 46.01 46.71
C PRO A 728 -49.24 46.02 45.39
N ALA A 729 -49.78 46.69 44.38
CA ALA A 729 -49.28 46.77 43.00
C ALA A 729 -48.91 48.20 42.58
N GLY A 730 -48.37 48.35 41.37
CA GLY A 730 -47.94 49.61 40.74
C GLY A 730 -46.45 49.55 40.38
N GLN A 731 -45.99 50.02 39.21
CA GLN A 731 -46.65 50.88 38.22
C GLN A 731 -45.98 50.69 36.84
N GLU A 732 -46.77 50.64 35.77
CA GLU A 732 -46.28 50.84 34.39
C GLU A 732 -46.34 52.35 34.09
N ASP A 733 -45.35 52.88 33.37
CA ASP A 733 -45.45 54.17 32.68
C ASP A 733 -44.59 54.12 31.41
N SER A 734 -45.10 54.73 30.33
CA SER A 734 -44.60 54.57 28.96
C SER A 734 -44.49 55.91 28.23
N ASN A 735 -43.34 56.22 27.59
CA ASN A 735 -43.27 56.69 26.18
C ASN A 735 -41.88 57.17 25.70
N GLY A 736 -41.47 56.65 24.53
CA GLY A 736 -40.83 57.33 23.38
C GLY A 736 -39.61 58.26 23.59
N SER A 737 -38.46 58.02 22.94
CA SER A 737 -38.35 58.03 21.47
C SER A 737 -36.97 57.56 20.95
N SER A 738 -36.98 56.94 19.76
CA SER A 738 -35.85 56.69 18.84
C SER A 738 -34.39 56.76 19.35
N SER A 739 -33.75 55.60 19.57
CA SER A 739 -32.34 55.31 19.20
C SER A 739 -31.75 54.02 19.82
N GLU A 740 -32.51 53.25 20.61
CA GLU A 740 -31.96 52.07 21.31
C GLU A 740 -31.41 50.94 20.43
N PRO A 741 -32.06 50.47 19.33
CA PRO A 741 -31.54 49.33 18.57
C PRO A 741 -30.19 49.64 17.88
N GLU A 742 -29.98 50.88 17.41
CA GLU A 742 -28.71 51.26 16.79
C GLU A 742 -27.53 51.30 17.77
N ARG A 743 -27.77 51.71 19.02
CA ARG A 743 -26.73 51.71 20.06
C ARG A 743 -26.42 50.30 20.52
N ASP A 744 -27.42 49.42 20.60
CA ASP A 744 -27.21 48.02 20.96
C ASP A 744 -26.38 47.29 19.89
N ILE A 745 -26.70 47.47 18.61
CA ILE A 745 -25.91 46.90 17.49
C ILE A 745 -24.45 47.37 17.53
N ARG A 746 -24.18 48.68 17.68
CA ARG A 746 -22.80 49.20 17.79
C ARG A 746 -22.07 48.61 19.00
N THR A 747 -22.74 48.55 20.14
CA THR A 747 -22.19 47.99 21.38
C THR A 747 -21.84 46.50 21.21
N ARG A 748 -22.71 45.72 20.56
CA ARG A 748 -22.48 44.30 20.26
C ARG A 748 -21.33 44.10 19.28
N VAL A 749 -21.23 44.90 18.21
CA VAL A 749 -20.09 44.88 17.26
C VAL A 749 -18.76 45.13 17.98
N VAL A 750 -18.65 46.20 18.78
CA VAL A 750 -17.44 46.50 19.55
C VAL A 750 -17.10 45.39 20.55
N ASN A 751 -18.11 44.84 21.24
CA ASN A 751 -17.92 43.73 22.19
C ASN A 751 -17.50 42.41 21.52
N LEU A 752 -17.82 42.19 20.24
CA LEU A 752 -17.35 41.02 19.49
C LEU A 752 -15.85 41.17 19.19
N VAL A 753 -15.42 42.34 18.70
CA VAL A 753 -14.01 42.63 18.40
C VAL A 753 -13.14 42.56 19.66
N LYS A 754 -13.64 43.03 20.81
CA LYS A 754 -12.94 42.92 22.11
C LYS A 754 -12.79 41.48 22.64
N LYS A 755 -13.49 40.49 22.07
CA LYS A 755 -13.36 39.07 22.42
C LYS A 755 -12.42 38.32 21.47
N PHE A 756 -11.85 38.98 20.46
CA PHE A 756 -10.97 38.34 19.50
C PHE A 756 -9.56 38.23 20.10
N ASP A 757 -9.09 37.02 20.37
CA ASP A 757 -7.89 36.73 21.18
C ASP A 757 -6.58 37.39 20.68
N LYS A 758 -6.55 37.82 19.40
CA LYS A 758 -5.42 38.48 18.75
C LYS A 758 -5.37 40.00 19.01
N ILE A 759 -6.37 40.59 19.70
CA ILE A 759 -6.54 42.04 19.85
C ILE A 759 -6.47 42.48 21.31
N ASP A 760 -5.80 43.61 21.56
CA ASP A 760 -5.80 44.31 22.84
C ASP A 760 -7.13 45.07 23.04
N ALA A 761 -7.97 44.58 23.94
CA ALA A 761 -9.32 45.09 24.17
C ALA A 761 -9.39 46.57 24.61
N ASP A 762 -8.29 47.14 25.13
CA ASP A 762 -8.21 48.56 25.51
C ASP A 762 -7.95 49.49 24.30
N LYS A 763 -7.48 48.95 23.17
CA LYS A 763 -7.26 49.70 21.92
C LYS A 763 -8.48 49.73 20.99
N VAL A 764 -9.45 48.84 21.21
CA VAL A 764 -10.66 48.75 20.38
C VAL A 764 -11.58 49.93 20.65
N THR A 765 -11.68 50.84 19.68
CA THR A 765 -12.63 51.95 19.63
C THR A 765 -13.53 51.82 18.40
N GLU A 766 -14.68 52.51 18.38
CA GLU A 766 -15.62 52.44 17.23
C GLU A 766 -14.98 52.80 15.89
N THR A 767 -13.97 53.67 15.90
CA THR A 767 -13.28 54.17 14.70
C THR A 767 -11.89 53.55 14.47
N ALA A 768 -11.46 52.57 15.27
CA ALA A 768 -10.15 51.92 15.09
C ALA A 768 -10.14 51.10 13.79
N ASP A 769 -9.15 51.34 12.93
CA ASP A 769 -8.94 50.59 11.69
C ASP A 769 -8.41 49.19 12.02
N PHE A 770 -9.12 48.16 11.54
CA PHE A 770 -8.81 46.76 11.83
C PHE A 770 -7.38 46.37 11.43
N GLN A 771 -6.85 46.94 10.34
CA GLN A 771 -5.49 46.64 9.85
C GLN A 771 -4.43 47.60 10.40
N LYS A 772 -4.73 48.89 10.54
CA LYS A 772 -3.73 49.91 10.91
C LYS A 772 -3.59 50.11 12.42
N ASP A 773 -4.69 50.07 13.16
CA ASP A 773 -4.72 50.37 14.59
C ASP A 773 -4.76 49.10 15.45
N LEU A 774 -5.43 48.05 14.96
CA LEU A 774 -5.55 46.75 15.62
C LEU A 774 -4.62 45.66 15.02
N SER A 775 -3.87 45.99 13.97
CA SER A 775 -2.83 45.15 13.37
C SER A 775 -3.28 43.75 12.88
N LEU A 776 -4.55 43.59 12.52
CA LEU A 776 -5.07 42.33 11.98
C LEU A 776 -4.61 42.11 10.54
N ASP A 777 -4.21 40.88 10.22
CA ASP A 777 -3.89 40.49 8.86
C ASP A 777 -5.14 40.20 8.00
N SER A 778 -4.95 39.88 6.71
CA SER A 778 -6.07 39.62 5.80
C SER A 778 -6.88 38.36 6.14
N LEU A 779 -6.29 37.37 6.82
CA LEU A 779 -6.97 36.15 7.24
C LEU A 779 -7.76 36.39 8.53
N ASP A 780 -7.17 37.11 9.49
CA ASP A 780 -7.82 37.54 10.73
C ASP A 780 -9.08 38.36 10.45
N ARG A 781 -9.06 39.22 9.42
CA ARG A 781 -10.25 39.99 9.02
C ARG A 781 -11.36 39.10 8.47
N VAL A 782 -11.04 38.04 7.72
CA VAL A 782 -12.05 37.09 7.21
C VAL A 782 -12.70 36.35 8.38
N GLU A 783 -11.89 35.88 9.34
CA GLU A 783 -12.37 35.24 10.58
C GLU A 783 -13.29 36.19 11.38
N LEU A 784 -12.94 37.48 11.47
CA LEU A 784 -13.74 38.50 12.14
C LEU A 784 -15.05 38.84 11.39
N VAL A 785 -15.04 38.86 10.06
CA VAL A 785 -16.24 39.04 9.22
C VAL A 785 -17.21 37.87 9.40
N MET A 786 -16.73 36.63 9.33
CA MET A 786 -17.54 35.42 9.59
C MET A 786 -18.16 35.44 11.00
N ALA A 787 -17.44 35.97 11.99
CA ALA A 787 -17.99 36.14 13.34
C ALA A 787 -19.13 37.17 13.40
N PHE A 788 -19.07 38.26 12.63
CA PHE A 788 -20.18 39.22 12.52
C PHE A 788 -21.39 38.61 11.80
N GLU A 789 -21.16 37.88 10.71
CA GLU A 789 -22.23 37.17 9.98
C GLU A 789 -22.98 36.20 10.91
N GLN A 790 -22.25 35.44 11.72
CA GLN A 790 -22.83 34.49 12.66
C GLN A 790 -23.57 35.17 13.84
N GLU A 791 -23.01 36.24 14.42
CA GLU A 791 -23.60 36.96 15.57
C GLU A 791 -24.87 37.75 15.20
N PHE A 792 -24.97 38.25 13.97
CA PHE A 792 -26.11 39.04 13.49
C PHE A 792 -27.02 38.30 12.50
N SER A 793 -26.67 37.07 12.10
CA SER A 793 -27.40 36.27 11.10
C SER A 793 -27.59 37.02 9.77
N VAL A 794 -26.52 37.66 9.30
CA VAL A 794 -26.44 38.39 8.03
C VAL A 794 -25.38 37.77 7.13
N GLU A 795 -25.48 38.00 5.83
CA GLU A 795 -24.50 37.58 4.82
C GLU A 795 -23.83 38.84 4.25
N ILE A 796 -22.50 38.91 4.29
CA ILE A 796 -21.70 40.07 3.88
C ILE A 796 -20.89 39.67 2.64
N PRO A 797 -21.35 40.04 1.42
CA PRO A 797 -20.61 39.73 0.19
C PRO A 797 -19.16 40.22 0.24
N ASP A 798 -18.22 39.41 -0.28
CA ASP A 798 -16.77 39.70 -0.29
C ASP A 798 -16.45 41.13 -0.77
N ASP A 799 -17.13 41.57 -1.84
CA ASP A 799 -16.93 42.90 -2.43
C ASP A 799 -17.34 44.05 -1.49
N LYS A 800 -18.21 43.80 -0.52
CA LYS A 800 -18.57 44.73 0.55
C LYS A 800 -17.69 44.54 1.79
N ALA A 801 -17.33 43.30 2.13
CA ALA A 801 -16.48 42.99 3.29
C ALA A 801 -15.14 43.75 3.25
N ASP A 802 -14.48 43.79 2.08
CA ASP A 802 -13.23 44.56 1.86
C ASP A 802 -13.33 46.07 2.13
N LYS A 803 -14.55 46.63 2.19
CA LYS A 803 -14.82 48.05 2.45
C LYS A 803 -15.11 48.35 3.93
N LEU A 804 -15.23 47.33 4.79
CA LEU A 804 -15.56 47.47 6.21
C LEU A 804 -14.28 47.59 7.06
N THR A 805 -13.70 48.79 7.08
CA THR A 805 -12.38 49.03 7.72
C THR A 805 -12.40 49.19 9.24
N CYS A 806 -13.54 49.51 9.86
CA CYS A 806 -13.65 49.68 11.32
C CYS A 806 -15.02 49.23 11.87
N CYS A 807 -15.13 49.12 13.21
CA CYS A 807 -16.35 48.74 13.91
C CYS A 807 -17.57 49.59 13.52
N ALA A 808 -17.39 50.90 13.35
CA ALA A 808 -18.46 51.81 12.97
C ALA A 808 -18.98 51.55 11.55
N ASP A 809 -18.16 51.03 10.63
CA ASP A 809 -18.60 50.71 9.27
C ASP A 809 -19.38 49.40 9.24
N VAL A 810 -18.91 48.38 9.97
CA VAL A 810 -19.63 47.11 10.19
C VAL A 810 -21.02 47.38 10.80
N ALA A 811 -21.09 48.20 11.86
CA ALA A 811 -22.36 48.51 12.50
C ALA A 811 -23.32 49.29 11.59
N LYS A 812 -22.83 50.24 10.78
CA LYS A 812 -23.66 50.92 9.75
C LYS A 812 -24.20 49.94 8.72
N TYR A 813 -23.36 49.00 8.26
CA TYR A 813 -23.76 48.01 7.26
C TYR A 813 -24.90 47.12 7.78
N ILE A 814 -24.74 46.56 8.98
CA ILE A 814 -25.76 45.72 9.63
C ILE A 814 -27.08 46.49 9.84
N ILE A 815 -27.01 47.76 10.28
CA ILE A 815 -28.19 48.62 10.41
C ILE A 815 -28.87 48.83 9.05
N SER A 816 -28.10 49.02 7.96
CA SER A 816 -28.68 49.21 6.63
C SER A 816 -29.40 47.97 6.08
N GLU A 817 -28.84 46.76 6.27
CA GLU A 817 -29.48 45.52 5.83
C GLU A 817 -30.68 45.11 6.73
N SER A 818 -30.73 45.58 7.98
CA SER A 818 -31.93 45.45 8.82
C SER A 818 -33.11 46.34 8.38
N GLN A 819 -32.87 47.35 7.53
CA GLN A 819 -33.92 48.26 7.03
C GLN A 819 -34.41 47.89 5.62
N THR A 820 -33.59 47.18 4.82
CA THR A 820 -33.97 46.67 3.48
C THR A 820 -34.85 45.43 3.56
N SER A 821 -34.72 44.63 4.62
CA SER A 821 -35.50 43.41 4.85
C SER A 821 -36.98 43.69 5.13
N ASP A 822 -37.32 44.78 5.84
CA ASP A 822 -38.71 45.18 6.13
C ASP A 822 -39.48 45.73 4.91
N THR A 823 -38.80 46.16 3.84
CA THR A 823 -39.48 46.74 2.65
C THR A 823 -39.90 45.71 1.61
N ASN A 824 -39.27 44.52 1.57
CA ASN A 824 -39.60 43.46 0.60
C ASN A 824 -40.76 42.53 1.03
N ALA A 825 -41.28 42.66 2.25
CA ALA A 825 -42.44 41.89 2.72
C ALA A 825 -43.80 42.48 2.28
N GLY A 826 -43.81 43.63 1.59
CA GLY A 826 -45.01 44.41 1.26
C GLY A 826 -45.47 44.40 -0.20
N GLY A 827 -44.93 43.52 -1.05
CA GLY A 827 -45.20 43.50 -2.50
C GLY A 827 -45.66 42.13 -3.01
N SER A 828 -46.97 41.89 -3.01
CA SER A 828 -47.67 40.95 -3.91
C SER A 828 -48.48 41.71 -4.94
#